data_AF-A0A3R8U9D2-F1
#
_entry.id   AF-A0A3R8U9D2-F1
#
_cell.length_a   1.000
_cell.length_b   1.000
_cell.length_c   1.000
_cell.angle_alpha   90.00
_cell.angle_beta   90.00
_cell.angle_gamma   90.00
#
_symmetry.space_group_name_H-M   'P 1'
#
loop_
_entity.id
_entity.type
_entity.pdbx_description
1 polymer ?
#
loop_
_entity_poly.entity_id
_entity_poly.type
_entity_poly.pdbx_seq_one_letter_code
_entity_poly.pdbx_strand_id
1 'polypeptide(L)'
;MVILPRPLFGSARSLSNSDQSAPISARAFLLEIDPALKPMEAYELANAFLETRRDFAGYDHARGVIERLVLWTLLIRKAPLLSLVRADAFAFIWFTQDPPEAWQCGYGTLRFKKVASTSGVMVTVPNSKWRPFTAGRLPTEPPTVSKALNLCSVFYKHLVSTAQTTRNPFAELLYEEPTTETPTAQVSTILTADDWAIIISAAKRLAAAKPVMHERTLFLIACLAYLNVSCSDFIDSNGNCITFRRIVWTGETWLLKLDSRDIQIPQELYDPYMRRYMNFREVCFERNASQPLIPRIRGYGQVTRRTLVKISKDAVVEALRHMEASGTSDHRLQSLRDAYNAWLRSDVKLNQAFCGGGRTSADAHPQLSPIFADYNEITQEDGFIPDHPDTLLYLASCNRAAEPLQAYHYAKLFLSKFRNKNSFDTYRKYIERLLLWTFHLKHKPAHLLTQTDLHEFFEFCKSPPITWVRTTFERRFVQVHSGAIGMAFAVRRSNPDWKPFWISINSDVEDIGVAYHASSETSSGQYTTVRSFYAFLISKGLVDSNPLVNHDAFSSYTMSERPAPKKRRGLSEQVFKTVIDACLSLYKGLKLHRMLFILYTINELSLSWVDFRACRKNFTIGDFTKVHKGEWSLKLTRANAEATLIPVAISYIENVFLPYKEYLLGLGLHDLDSYPVFCALNGRSSISEGAVTWMLIRLREVAADALVRDQAPVVVVERVRSITINTLAHTGKPKTYLFKQSLS
;
A
#
# COMPACT_ATOMS: atom_id res chain seq x y z
N MET A 1 7.94 -58.23 -25.46
CA MET A 1 8.30 -57.42 -24.28
C MET A 1 7.99 -55.96 -24.57
N VAL A 2 7.22 -55.28 -23.74
CA VAL A 2 6.99 -53.82 -23.89
C VAL A 2 8.23 -53.10 -23.41
N ILE A 3 8.98 -52.47 -24.32
CA ILE A 3 10.15 -51.68 -23.99
C ILE A 3 9.68 -50.42 -23.25
N LEU A 4 10.12 -50.27 -22.00
CA LEU A 4 9.76 -49.12 -21.16
C LEU A 4 10.64 -47.90 -21.48
N PRO A 5 10.10 -46.67 -21.37
CA PRO A 5 10.87 -45.46 -21.64
C PRO A 5 12.02 -45.29 -20.64
N ARG A 6 13.22 -45.02 -21.16
CA ARG A 6 14.40 -44.64 -20.38
C ARG A 6 14.79 -43.18 -20.65
N PRO A 7 15.39 -42.47 -19.68
CA PRO A 7 15.78 -41.08 -19.89
C PRO A 7 16.92 -41.00 -20.91
N LEU A 8 16.80 -40.10 -21.86
CA LEU A 8 17.77 -39.89 -22.94
C LEU A 8 18.70 -38.71 -22.63
N PHE A 9 18.17 -37.63 -22.05
CA PHE A 9 18.90 -36.36 -21.91
C PHE A 9 19.12 -35.97 -20.44
N GLY A 10 20.36 -35.56 -20.14
CA GLY A 10 20.77 -35.03 -18.84
C GLY A 10 20.39 -33.56 -18.60
N SER A 11 20.76 -33.03 -17.43
CA SER A 11 20.61 -31.60 -17.10
C SER A 11 21.52 -30.71 -17.95
N ALA A 12 21.23 -29.40 -18.03
CA ALA A 12 22.09 -28.45 -18.78
C ALA A 12 23.56 -28.46 -18.30
N ARG A 13 23.81 -28.83 -17.03
CA ARG A 13 25.16 -28.94 -16.44
C ARG A 13 25.90 -30.23 -16.84
N SER A 14 25.20 -31.30 -17.20
CA SER A 14 25.82 -32.55 -17.66
C SER A 14 26.27 -32.49 -19.13
N LEU A 15 25.92 -31.42 -19.86
CA LEU A 15 26.44 -31.14 -21.20
C LEU A 15 27.81 -30.40 -21.17
N SER A 16 28.20 -29.79 -20.04
CA SER A 16 29.49 -29.08 -19.88
C SER A 16 30.68 -29.98 -19.56
N ASN A 17 30.43 -31.05 -18.83
CA ASN A 17 31.47 -31.87 -18.23
C ASN A 17 31.61 -33.16 -19.03
N SER A 18 32.83 -33.67 -19.12
CA SER A 18 33.21 -34.99 -19.61
C SER A 18 32.60 -36.17 -18.84
N ASP A 19 31.35 -36.05 -18.40
CA ASP A 19 30.55 -37.12 -17.81
C ASP A 19 29.82 -37.83 -18.96
N GLN A 20 30.55 -38.69 -19.69
CA GLN A 20 30.07 -39.43 -20.88
C GLN A 20 28.95 -40.44 -20.55
N SER A 21 28.59 -40.60 -19.28
CA SER A 21 27.65 -41.61 -18.78
C SER A 21 26.21 -41.48 -19.28
N ALA A 22 25.67 -40.26 -19.38
CA ALA A 22 24.32 -40.03 -19.90
C ALA A 22 24.22 -40.34 -21.41
N PRO A 23 25.13 -39.83 -22.27
CA PRO A 23 25.20 -40.22 -23.69
C PRO A 23 25.38 -41.72 -23.93
N ILE A 24 26.22 -42.40 -23.12
CA ILE A 24 26.49 -43.83 -23.27
C ILE A 24 25.24 -44.68 -22.95
N SER A 25 24.54 -44.36 -21.85
CA SER A 25 23.33 -45.10 -21.46
C SER A 25 22.15 -44.86 -22.40
N ALA A 26 22.02 -43.65 -22.95
CA ALA A 26 21.02 -43.33 -23.98
C ALA A 26 21.32 -44.11 -25.27
N ARG A 27 22.57 -44.11 -25.74
CA ARG A 27 23.00 -44.89 -26.92
C ARG A 27 22.73 -46.38 -26.77
N ALA A 28 23.08 -46.97 -25.63
CA ALA A 28 22.81 -48.39 -25.36
C ALA A 28 21.31 -48.72 -25.44
N PHE A 29 20.46 -47.86 -24.88
CA PHE A 29 19.01 -48.03 -24.97
C PHE A 29 18.48 -47.86 -26.41
N LEU A 30 18.98 -46.89 -27.16
CA LEU A 30 18.55 -46.64 -28.54
C LEU A 30 18.95 -47.77 -29.49
N LEU A 31 20.02 -48.52 -29.20
CA LEU A 31 20.39 -49.74 -29.92
C LEU A 31 19.44 -50.92 -29.65
N GLU A 32 18.67 -50.91 -28.55
CA GLU A 32 17.61 -51.89 -28.28
C GLU A 32 16.35 -51.65 -29.15
N ILE A 33 16.27 -50.50 -29.85
CA ILE A 33 15.12 -50.09 -30.67
C ILE A 33 15.38 -50.44 -32.14
N ASP A 34 14.32 -50.78 -32.87
CA ASP A 34 14.37 -51.12 -34.29
C ASP A 34 15.17 -50.08 -35.12
N PRO A 35 16.27 -50.48 -35.78
CA PRO A 35 17.09 -49.59 -36.61
C PRO A 35 16.32 -48.88 -37.73
N ALA A 36 15.23 -49.47 -38.23
CA ALA A 36 14.40 -48.87 -39.27
C ALA A 36 13.76 -47.53 -38.82
N LEU A 37 13.61 -47.32 -37.52
CA LEU A 37 13.07 -46.09 -36.93
C LEU A 37 14.11 -44.97 -36.79
N LYS A 38 15.38 -45.25 -37.13
CA LYS A 38 16.52 -44.34 -37.01
C LYS A 38 16.63 -43.67 -35.62
N PRO A 39 16.68 -44.46 -34.53
CA PRO A 39 16.65 -43.94 -33.16
C PRO A 39 17.85 -43.03 -32.83
N MET A 40 19.02 -43.29 -33.43
CA MET A 40 20.21 -42.45 -33.26
C MET A 40 20.07 -41.09 -33.95
N GLU A 41 19.52 -41.05 -35.17
CA GLU A 41 19.25 -39.79 -35.88
C GLU A 41 18.27 -38.92 -35.08
N ALA A 42 17.20 -39.53 -34.55
CA ALA A 42 16.23 -38.83 -33.70
C ALA A 42 16.86 -38.24 -32.44
N TYR A 43 17.79 -38.98 -31.81
CA TYR A 43 18.52 -38.51 -30.63
C TYR A 43 19.48 -37.36 -30.95
N GLU A 44 20.24 -37.45 -32.04
CA GLU A 44 21.22 -36.44 -32.44
C GLU A 44 20.55 -35.12 -32.81
N LEU A 45 19.44 -35.17 -33.57
CA LEU A 45 18.65 -34.00 -33.91
C LEU A 45 18.06 -33.31 -32.68
N ALA A 46 17.53 -34.09 -31.74
CA ALA A 46 17.02 -33.57 -30.48
C ALA A 46 18.13 -33.00 -29.58
N ASN A 47 19.31 -33.65 -29.54
CA ASN A 47 20.45 -33.18 -28.77
C ASN A 47 20.98 -31.85 -29.31
N ALA A 48 21.21 -31.75 -30.63
CA ALA A 48 21.66 -30.53 -31.28
C ALA A 48 20.72 -29.35 -30.98
N PHE A 49 19.41 -29.59 -31.06
CA PHE A 49 18.42 -28.57 -30.70
C PHE A 49 18.47 -28.16 -29.22
N LEU A 50 18.62 -29.13 -28.30
CA LEU A 50 18.70 -28.85 -26.87
C LEU A 50 20.02 -28.13 -26.49
N GLU A 51 21.11 -28.38 -27.21
CA GLU A 51 22.38 -27.66 -27.07
C GLU A 51 22.23 -26.17 -27.38
N THR A 52 21.50 -25.82 -28.46
CA THR A 52 21.19 -24.40 -28.74
C THR A 52 20.44 -23.68 -27.62
N ARG A 53 19.89 -24.44 -26.66
CA ARG A 53 19.01 -23.95 -25.58
C ARG A 53 19.58 -24.14 -24.20
N ARG A 54 20.84 -24.56 -24.10
CA ARG A 54 21.51 -24.90 -22.84
C ARG A 54 21.43 -23.79 -21.81
N ASP A 55 21.65 -22.55 -22.24
CA ASP A 55 21.73 -21.37 -21.35
C ASP A 55 20.38 -20.67 -21.13
N PHE A 56 19.30 -21.15 -21.77
CA PHE A 56 17.99 -20.53 -21.66
C PHE A 56 17.25 -20.98 -20.38
N ALA A 57 16.61 -20.03 -19.71
CA ALA A 57 15.70 -20.24 -18.58
C ALA A 57 14.43 -20.99 -19.05
N GLY A 58 14.56 -22.28 -19.32
CA GLY A 58 13.54 -23.10 -19.98
C GLY A 58 14.02 -24.46 -20.46
N TYR A 59 15.33 -24.73 -20.40
CA TYR A 59 15.93 -26.00 -20.85
C TYR A 59 15.23 -27.25 -20.31
N ASP A 60 14.91 -27.32 -19.01
CA ASP A 60 14.27 -28.51 -18.42
C ASP A 60 12.87 -28.79 -18.96
N HIS A 61 12.12 -27.74 -19.28
CA HIS A 61 10.83 -27.87 -19.94
C HIS A 61 11.02 -28.30 -21.39
N ALA A 62 11.95 -27.65 -22.10
CA ALA A 62 12.31 -27.96 -23.48
C ALA A 62 12.68 -29.45 -23.65
N ARG A 63 13.65 -29.88 -22.86
CA ARG A 63 14.13 -31.25 -22.77
C ARG A 63 13.02 -32.24 -22.46
N GLY A 64 12.16 -31.93 -21.49
CA GLY A 64 11.07 -32.82 -21.10
C GLY A 64 10.08 -33.09 -22.25
N VAL A 65 9.71 -32.06 -23.01
CA VAL A 65 8.75 -32.20 -24.13
C VAL A 65 9.40 -32.87 -25.34
N ILE A 66 10.62 -32.47 -25.71
CA ILE A 66 11.33 -33.07 -26.85
C ILE A 66 11.67 -34.54 -26.58
N GLU A 67 12.09 -34.88 -25.37
CA GLU A 67 12.33 -36.28 -25.00
C GLU A 67 11.06 -37.12 -25.06
N ARG A 68 9.92 -36.58 -24.62
CA ARG A 68 8.62 -37.26 -24.76
C ARG A 68 8.27 -37.48 -26.22
N LEU A 69 8.50 -36.50 -27.09
CA LEU A 69 8.25 -36.63 -28.52
C LEU A 69 9.13 -37.72 -29.15
N VAL A 70 10.44 -37.71 -28.88
CA VAL A 70 11.37 -38.72 -29.40
C VAL A 70 10.97 -40.11 -28.90
N LEU A 71 10.76 -40.28 -27.60
CA LEU A 71 10.36 -41.57 -27.03
C LEU A 71 9.00 -42.03 -27.55
N TRP A 72 8.02 -41.14 -27.68
CA TRP A 72 6.69 -41.49 -28.21
C TRP A 72 6.78 -41.94 -29.67
N THR A 73 7.58 -41.23 -30.46
CA THR A 73 7.77 -41.52 -31.89
C THR A 73 8.38 -42.92 -32.08
N LEU A 74 9.37 -43.26 -31.26
CA LEU A 74 10.06 -44.55 -31.33
C LEU A 74 9.28 -45.72 -30.71
N LEU A 75 8.67 -45.51 -29.53
CA LEU A 75 8.10 -46.62 -28.74
C LEU A 75 6.60 -46.83 -28.96
N ILE A 76 5.86 -45.77 -29.27
CA ILE A 76 4.40 -45.81 -29.44
C ILE A 76 4.03 -45.72 -30.92
N ARG A 77 4.46 -44.65 -31.60
CA ARG A 77 4.10 -44.41 -33.00
C ARG A 77 4.80 -45.35 -33.97
N LYS A 78 6.01 -45.81 -33.60
CA LYS A 78 6.91 -46.65 -34.41
C LYS A 78 7.15 -46.07 -35.80
N ALA A 79 7.50 -44.79 -35.85
CA ALA A 79 7.87 -44.10 -37.08
C ALA A 79 9.17 -43.31 -36.88
N PRO A 80 9.97 -43.05 -37.93
CA PRO A 80 11.09 -42.12 -37.85
C PRO A 80 10.63 -40.71 -37.43
N LEU A 81 11.47 -40.00 -36.67
CA LEU A 81 11.15 -38.64 -36.19
C LEU A 81 10.87 -37.65 -37.34
N LEU A 82 11.60 -37.77 -38.45
CA LEU A 82 11.44 -36.87 -39.59
C LEU A 82 10.24 -37.20 -40.48
N SER A 83 9.61 -38.38 -40.33
CA SER A 83 8.46 -38.78 -41.14
C SER A 83 7.11 -38.41 -40.53
N LEU A 84 7.10 -37.70 -39.39
CA LEU A 84 5.84 -37.33 -38.73
C LEU A 84 5.03 -36.37 -39.58
N VAL A 85 3.72 -36.65 -39.69
CA VAL A 85 2.74 -35.80 -40.37
C VAL A 85 1.81 -35.11 -39.37
N ARG A 86 0.94 -34.21 -39.85
CA ARG A 86 -0.03 -33.47 -39.01
C ARG A 86 -0.88 -34.39 -38.12
N ALA A 87 -1.34 -35.52 -38.65
CA ALA A 87 -2.11 -36.49 -37.88
C ALA A 87 -1.30 -37.07 -36.69
N ASP A 88 0.00 -37.29 -36.88
CA ASP A 88 0.89 -37.78 -35.84
C ASP A 88 1.16 -36.70 -34.78
N ALA A 89 1.30 -35.45 -35.21
CA ALA A 89 1.40 -34.31 -34.30
C ALA A 89 0.16 -34.19 -33.40
N PHE A 90 -1.04 -34.36 -33.96
CA PHE A 90 -2.29 -34.39 -33.19
C PHE A 90 -2.33 -35.57 -32.21
N ALA A 91 -1.98 -36.78 -32.68
CA ALA A 91 -1.94 -37.98 -31.85
C ALA A 91 -0.92 -37.87 -30.70
N PHE A 92 0.23 -37.23 -30.92
CA PHE A 92 1.20 -36.95 -29.87
C PHE A 92 0.62 -36.02 -28.80
N ILE A 93 -0.06 -34.95 -29.19
CA ILE A 93 -0.67 -34.02 -28.23
C ILE A 93 -1.71 -34.74 -27.38
N TRP A 94 -2.60 -35.54 -28.00
CA TRP A 94 -3.57 -36.37 -27.28
C TRP A 94 -2.89 -37.32 -26.29
N PHE A 95 -1.84 -38.02 -26.74
CA PHE A 95 -1.04 -38.89 -25.88
C PHE A 95 -0.44 -38.16 -24.68
N THR A 96 -0.02 -36.90 -24.83
CA THR A 96 0.53 -36.16 -23.69
C THR A 96 -0.51 -35.86 -22.62
N GLN A 97 -1.79 -35.74 -22.99
CA GLN A 97 -2.89 -35.48 -22.06
C GLN A 97 -3.30 -36.75 -21.32
N ASP A 98 -3.24 -37.91 -21.98
CA ASP A 98 -3.59 -39.21 -21.41
C ASP A 98 -2.56 -40.31 -21.76
N PRO A 99 -1.38 -40.30 -21.10
CA PRO A 99 -0.34 -41.30 -21.36
C PRO A 99 -0.62 -42.62 -20.60
N PRO A 100 -0.24 -43.79 -21.15
CA PRO A 100 -0.42 -45.07 -20.47
C PRO A 100 0.23 -45.11 -19.08
N GLU A 101 -0.31 -45.89 -18.15
CA GLU A 101 0.23 -46.01 -16.78
C GLU A 101 1.73 -46.36 -16.75
N ALA A 102 2.19 -47.19 -17.69
CA ALA A 102 3.58 -47.57 -17.83
C ALA A 102 4.54 -46.38 -18.11
N TRP A 103 4.01 -45.23 -18.54
CA TRP A 103 4.72 -43.97 -18.79
C TRP A 103 4.61 -42.96 -17.64
N GLN A 104 3.97 -43.35 -16.53
CA GLN A 104 3.73 -42.51 -15.36
C GLN A 104 4.48 -43.04 -14.14
N CYS A 105 5.05 -42.13 -13.34
CA CYS A 105 5.56 -42.44 -12.00
C CYS A 105 4.69 -41.78 -10.93
N GLY A 106 4.50 -42.45 -9.78
CA GLY A 106 3.68 -41.91 -8.68
C GLY A 106 4.24 -40.66 -8.00
N TYR A 107 5.55 -40.41 -8.12
CA TYR A 107 6.22 -39.21 -7.63
C TYR A 107 7.43 -38.87 -8.49
N GLY A 108 7.84 -37.60 -8.50
CA GLY A 108 8.97 -37.13 -9.32
C GLY A 108 10.28 -37.80 -8.92
N THR A 109 10.73 -38.76 -9.73
CA THR A 109 11.98 -39.50 -9.52
C THR A 109 13.14 -38.86 -10.29
N LEU A 110 14.35 -39.00 -9.75
CA LEU A 110 15.57 -38.58 -10.46
C LEU A 110 15.72 -39.36 -11.77
N ARG A 111 16.18 -38.71 -12.84
CA ARG A 111 16.41 -39.34 -14.15
C ARG A 111 17.60 -40.29 -14.13
N PHE A 112 18.70 -39.81 -13.56
CA PHE A 112 19.93 -40.58 -13.38
C PHE A 112 20.30 -40.61 -11.89
N LYS A 113 20.91 -41.71 -11.45
CA LYS A 113 21.40 -41.91 -10.08
C LYS A 113 22.87 -42.29 -10.11
N LYS A 114 23.65 -41.88 -9.11
CA LYS A 114 25.03 -42.34 -8.94
C LYS A 114 25.03 -43.67 -8.19
N VAL A 115 25.75 -44.66 -8.70
CA VAL A 115 25.89 -46.00 -8.11
C VAL A 115 27.37 -46.36 -8.10
N ALA A 116 27.85 -46.97 -7.02
CA ALA A 116 29.22 -47.47 -6.95
C ALA A 116 29.40 -48.65 -7.91
N SER A 117 30.38 -48.55 -8.80
CA SER A 117 30.85 -49.65 -9.64
C SER A 117 31.50 -50.74 -8.78
N THR A 118 31.67 -51.94 -9.34
CA THR A 118 32.40 -53.07 -8.73
C THR A 118 33.84 -52.68 -8.31
N SER A 119 34.41 -51.62 -8.89
CA SER A 119 35.72 -51.03 -8.55
C SER A 119 35.67 -49.88 -7.53
N GLY A 120 34.51 -49.57 -6.95
CA GLY A 120 34.32 -48.47 -5.98
C GLY A 120 34.15 -47.07 -6.59
N VAL A 121 34.34 -46.91 -7.91
CA VAL A 121 34.13 -45.64 -8.62
C VAL A 121 32.64 -45.36 -8.78
N MET A 122 32.20 -44.15 -8.44
CA MET A 122 30.80 -43.73 -8.60
C MET A 122 30.47 -43.48 -10.08
N VAL A 123 29.58 -44.28 -10.65
CA VAL A 123 29.11 -44.17 -12.03
C VAL A 123 27.66 -43.70 -12.06
N THR A 124 27.33 -42.80 -12.97
CA THR A 124 25.96 -42.34 -13.20
C THR A 124 25.21 -43.35 -14.08
N VAL A 125 24.09 -43.87 -13.60
CA VAL A 125 23.24 -44.84 -14.31
C VAL A 125 21.80 -44.34 -14.43
N PRO A 126 21.06 -44.72 -15.47
CA PRO A 126 19.65 -44.37 -15.61
C PRO A 126 18.83 -44.97 -14.46
N ASN A 127 17.86 -44.20 -13.95
CA ASN A 127 16.99 -44.66 -12.89
C ASN A 127 15.85 -45.50 -13.46
N SER A 128 15.78 -46.78 -13.09
CA SER A 128 14.72 -47.72 -13.54
C SER A 128 13.30 -47.31 -13.11
N LYS A 129 13.17 -46.48 -12.06
CA LYS A 129 11.90 -45.93 -11.57
C LYS A 129 11.51 -44.60 -12.25
N TRP A 130 12.34 -44.08 -13.15
CA TRP A 130 12.00 -42.85 -13.87
C TRP A 130 10.96 -43.10 -14.96
N ARG A 131 10.04 -42.16 -15.12
CA ARG A 131 9.05 -42.14 -16.21
C ARG A 131 8.85 -40.73 -16.76
N PRO A 132 8.47 -40.56 -18.04
CA PRO A 132 8.33 -39.24 -18.67
C PRO A 132 7.20 -38.37 -18.09
N PHE A 133 6.21 -38.99 -17.45
CA PHE A 133 5.09 -38.31 -16.79
C PHE A 133 5.03 -38.63 -15.30
N THR A 134 4.47 -37.72 -14.52
CA THR A 134 4.18 -37.92 -13.09
C THR A 134 2.67 -37.95 -12.91
N ALA A 135 2.16 -39.00 -12.26
CA ALA A 135 0.73 -39.15 -11.99
C ALA A 135 0.19 -37.91 -11.25
N GLY A 136 -0.95 -37.39 -11.71
CA GLY A 136 -1.56 -36.16 -11.18
C GLY A 136 -0.90 -34.84 -11.62
N ARG A 137 0.07 -34.87 -12.55
CA ARG A 137 0.68 -33.67 -13.17
C ARG A 137 0.76 -33.78 -14.69
N LEU A 138 -0.32 -34.24 -15.30
CA LEU A 138 -0.45 -34.35 -16.75
C LEU A 138 -0.74 -32.98 -17.39
N PRO A 139 -0.27 -32.71 -18.61
CA PRO A 139 -0.56 -31.49 -19.35
C PRO A 139 -1.98 -31.50 -19.94
N THR A 140 -3.01 -31.55 -19.09
CA THR A 140 -4.43 -31.58 -19.51
C THR A 140 -4.97 -30.20 -19.87
N GLU A 141 -4.44 -29.15 -19.21
CA GLU A 141 -4.89 -27.77 -19.38
C GLU A 141 -4.50 -27.15 -20.74
N PRO A 142 -5.41 -26.44 -21.44
CA PRO A 142 -5.15 -25.79 -22.73
C PRO A 142 -3.85 -24.96 -22.81
N PRO A 143 -3.48 -24.11 -21.84
CA PRO A 143 -2.22 -23.36 -21.90
C PRO A 143 -0.97 -24.25 -21.77
N THR A 144 -1.07 -25.40 -21.12
CA THR A 144 0.05 -26.34 -21.00
C THR A 144 0.23 -27.14 -22.28
N VAL A 145 -0.89 -27.55 -22.89
CA VAL A 145 -0.93 -28.19 -24.21
C VAL A 145 -0.36 -27.25 -25.27
N SER A 146 -0.79 -25.99 -25.29
CA SER A 146 -0.30 -24.97 -26.21
C SER A 146 1.22 -24.72 -26.07
N LYS A 147 1.77 -24.74 -24.84
CA LYS A 147 3.22 -24.63 -24.63
C LYS A 147 4.00 -25.83 -25.19
N ALA A 148 3.51 -27.05 -24.97
CA ALA A 148 4.11 -28.25 -25.53
C ALA A 148 4.05 -28.25 -27.07
N LEU A 149 2.90 -27.88 -27.62
CA LEU A 149 2.67 -27.76 -29.07
C LEU A 149 3.59 -26.71 -29.70
N ASN A 150 3.65 -25.50 -29.12
CA ASN A 150 4.54 -24.44 -29.58
C ASN A 150 5.99 -24.90 -29.59
N LEU A 151 6.44 -25.58 -28.53
CA LEU A 151 7.81 -26.05 -28.42
C LEU A 151 8.16 -27.12 -29.46
N CYS A 152 7.25 -28.06 -29.72
CA CYS A 152 7.39 -29.03 -30.81
C CYS A 152 7.43 -28.32 -32.18
N SER A 153 6.59 -27.30 -32.39
CA SER A 153 6.62 -26.48 -33.60
C SER A 153 7.95 -25.73 -33.76
N VAL A 154 8.50 -25.15 -32.69
CA VAL A 154 9.82 -24.49 -32.77
C VAL A 154 10.94 -25.51 -33.02
N PHE A 155 10.84 -26.73 -32.49
CA PHE A 155 11.77 -27.82 -32.83
C PHE A 155 11.76 -28.14 -34.31
N TYR A 156 10.59 -28.37 -34.91
CA TYR A 156 10.52 -28.63 -36.35
C TYR A 156 10.86 -27.41 -37.21
N LYS A 157 10.60 -26.17 -36.75
CA LYS A 157 11.12 -24.97 -37.41
C LYS A 157 12.65 -24.97 -37.44
N HIS A 158 13.30 -25.38 -36.35
CA HIS A 158 14.76 -25.54 -36.33
C HIS A 158 15.22 -26.62 -37.31
N LEU A 159 14.57 -27.79 -37.35
CA LEU A 159 14.89 -28.86 -38.30
C LEU A 159 14.69 -28.44 -39.76
N VAL A 160 13.68 -27.61 -40.05
CA VAL A 160 13.49 -27.01 -41.38
C VAL A 160 14.62 -26.03 -41.70
N SER A 161 15.00 -25.18 -40.74
CA SER A 161 16.09 -24.21 -40.95
C SER A 161 17.46 -24.86 -41.15
N THR A 162 17.68 -26.06 -40.60
CA THR A 162 18.89 -26.87 -40.79
C THR A 162 18.77 -27.88 -41.93
N ALA A 163 17.75 -27.72 -42.80
CA ALA A 163 17.47 -28.55 -43.97
C ALA A 163 17.30 -30.07 -43.70
N GLN A 164 16.91 -30.44 -42.49
CA GLN A 164 16.67 -31.84 -42.10
C GLN A 164 15.27 -32.34 -42.50
N THR A 165 14.31 -31.43 -42.64
CA THR A 165 12.96 -31.71 -43.15
C THR A 165 12.41 -30.51 -43.89
N THR A 166 11.44 -30.73 -44.77
CA THR A 166 10.80 -29.67 -45.57
C THR A 166 9.53 -29.12 -44.92
N ARG A 167 8.99 -29.80 -43.89
CA ARG A 167 7.69 -29.46 -43.28
C ARG A 167 7.73 -29.52 -41.76
N ASN A 168 6.88 -28.71 -41.13
CA ASN A 168 6.64 -28.73 -39.70
C ASN A 168 5.23 -29.30 -39.42
N PRO A 169 5.11 -30.53 -38.88
CA PRO A 169 3.82 -31.18 -38.67
C PRO A 169 2.98 -30.52 -37.56
N PHE A 170 3.60 -29.68 -36.72
CA PHE A 170 2.93 -28.94 -35.66
C PHE A 170 2.54 -27.51 -36.04
N ALA A 171 2.92 -27.03 -37.24
CA ALA A 171 2.70 -25.63 -37.64
C ALA A 171 1.22 -25.27 -37.78
N GLU A 172 0.43 -26.10 -38.44
CA GLU A 172 -0.97 -25.82 -38.72
C GLU A 172 -1.91 -26.11 -37.54
N LEU A 173 -1.42 -26.85 -36.52
CA LEU A 173 -2.13 -27.03 -35.26
C LEU A 173 -2.10 -25.76 -34.39
N LEU A 174 -1.28 -24.77 -34.76
CA LEU A 174 -1.23 -23.45 -34.14
C LEU A 174 -2.13 -22.42 -34.84
N TYR A 175 -2.86 -22.82 -35.89
CA TYR A 175 -3.73 -21.95 -36.68
C TYR A 175 -5.15 -22.01 -36.11
N GLU A 176 -5.61 -20.90 -35.53
CA GLU A 176 -7.01 -20.71 -35.10
C GLU A 176 -7.81 -20.12 -36.28
N GLU A 177 -8.98 -20.68 -36.61
CA GLU A 177 -9.92 -20.00 -37.52
C GLU A 177 -10.36 -18.66 -36.92
N PRO A 178 -10.60 -17.61 -37.73
CA PRO A 178 -11.22 -16.38 -37.24
C PRO A 178 -12.64 -16.73 -36.82
N THR A 179 -12.82 -16.94 -35.52
CA THR A 179 -14.09 -17.30 -34.93
C THR A 179 -15.00 -16.09 -35.04
N THR A 180 -16.14 -16.24 -35.72
CA THR A 180 -17.24 -15.28 -35.68
C THR A 180 -17.56 -14.96 -34.22
N GLU A 181 -17.45 -13.69 -33.89
CA GLU A 181 -17.68 -13.13 -32.56
C GLU A 181 -19.12 -13.39 -32.12
N THR A 182 -19.36 -14.50 -31.42
CA THR A 182 -20.34 -14.48 -30.34
C THR A 182 -19.71 -13.73 -29.16
N PRO A 183 -20.33 -12.66 -28.65
CA PRO A 183 -19.77 -11.87 -27.56
C PRO A 183 -19.87 -12.67 -26.25
N THR A 184 -18.88 -13.52 -26.00
CA THR A 184 -18.56 -13.95 -24.65
C THR A 184 -17.88 -12.79 -23.95
N ALA A 185 -18.40 -12.41 -22.78
CA ALA A 185 -17.93 -11.29 -21.98
C ALA A 185 -16.39 -11.28 -21.90
N GLN A 186 -15.76 -10.20 -22.36
CA GLN A 186 -14.31 -10.02 -22.29
C GLN A 186 -13.86 -10.19 -20.83
N VAL A 187 -13.22 -11.32 -20.53
CA VAL A 187 -12.59 -11.58 -19.24
C VAL A 187 -11.36 -10.68 -19.16
N SER A 188 -11.36 -9.72 -18.24
CA SER A 188 -10.21 -8.85 -17.99
C SER A 188 -8.99 -9.69 -17.59
N THR A 189 -7.98 -9.78 -18.45
CA THR A 189 -6.75 -10.56 -18.22
C THR A 189 -5.69 -9.84 -17.40
N ILE A 190 -6.00 -8.63 -16.93
CA ILE A 190 -5.09 -7.73 -16.20
C ILE A 190 -5.65 -7.50 -14.81
N LEU A 191 -4.80 -7.64 -13.79
CA LEU A 191 -5.15 -7.24 -12.42
C LEU A 191 -5.25 -5.70 -12.36
N THR A 192 -6.45 -5.22 -12.07
CA THR A 192 -6.71 -3.78 -11.88
C THR A 192 -6.14 -3.28 -10.55
N ALA A 193 -6.09 -1.96 -10.36
CA ALA A 193 -5.73 -1.39 -9.07
C ALA A 193 -6.66 -1.86 -7.94
N ASP A 194 -7.96 -1.97 -8.21
CA ASP A 194 -8.92 -2.46 -7.23
C ASP A 194 -8.66 -3.93 -6.86
N ASP A 195 -8.30 -4.77 -7.83
CA ASP A 195 -7.91 -6.16 -7.58
C ASP A 195 -6.70 -6.22 -6.63
N TRP A 196 -5.66 -5.42 -6.88
CA TRP A 196 -4.50 -5.32 -6.01
C TRP A 196 -4.85 -4.80 -4.61
N ALA A 197 -5.74 -3.82 -4.50
CA ALA A 197 -6.20 -3.29 -3.22
C ALA A 197 -6.93 -4.36 -2.39
N ILE A 198 -7.76 -5.18 -3.04
CA ILE A 198 -8.44 -6.31 -2.41
C ILE A 198 -7.42 -7.35 -1.92
N ILE A 199 -6.46 -7.75 -2.77
CA ILE A 199 -5.43 -8.75 -2.42
C ILE A 199 -4.52 -8.24 -1.30
N ILE A 200 -4.10 -6.97 -1.34
CA ILE A 200 -3.32 -6.33 -0.27
C ILE A 200 -4.11 -6.30 1.04
N SER A 201 -5.40 -5.98 1.00
CA SER A 201 -6.26 -5.96 2.19
C SER A 201 -6.41 -7.37 2.80
N ALA A 202 -6.55 -8.39 1.96
CA ALA A 202 -6.54 -9.78 2.39
C ALA A 202 -5.20 -10.18 3.03
N ALA A 203 -4.07 -9.80 2.42
CA ALA A 203 -2.75 -10.02 2.99
C ALA A 203 -2.54 -9.29 4.33
N LYS A 204 -3.11 -8.09 4.50
CA LYS A 204 -3.11 -7.35 5.78
C LYS A 204 -3.88 -8.11 6.86
N ARG A 205 -5.06 -8.66 6.53
CA ARG A 205 -5.84 -9.50 7.46
C ARG A 205 -5.07 -10.75 7.88
N LEU A 206 -4.46 -11.45 6.92
CA LEU A 206 -3.61 -12.62 7.20
C LEU A 206 -2.43 -12.26 8.11
N ALA A 207 -1.76 -11.14 7.84
CA ALA A 207 -0.64 -10.65 8.66
C ALA A 207 -1.07 -10.24 10.07
N ALA A 208 -2.24 -9.64 10.23
CA ALA A 208 -2.80 -9.32 11.55
C ALA A 208 -3.16 -10.59 12.34
N ALA A 209 -3.72 -11.61 11.69
CA ALA A 209 -4.14 -12.84 12.34
C ALA A 209 -2.97 -13.77 12.70
N LYS A 210 -1.99 -13.96 11.79
CA LYS A 210 -0.82 -14.84 12.00
C LYS A 210 0.45 -14.16 11.46
N PRO A 211 1.02 -13.17 12.18
CA PRO A 211 2.11 -12.33 11.70
C PRO A 211 3.38 -13.11 11.33
N VAL A 212 3.74 -14.14 12.13
CA VAL A 212 4.89 -15.03 11.86
C VAL A 212 4.80 -15.70 10.48
N MET A 213 3.58 -16.02 10.02
CA MET A 213 3.39 -16.64 8.71
C MET A 213 3.23 -15.65 7.56
N HIS A 214 2.55 -14.53 7.82
CA HIS A 214 1.96 -13.71 6.78
C HIS A 214 2.47 -12.26 6.69
N GLU A 215 3.35 -11.80 7.59
CA GLU A 215 4.09 -10.55 7.35
C GLU A 215 4.93 -10.64 6.06
N ARG A 216 5.51 -11.81 5.79
CA ARG A 216 6.18 -12.09 4.49
C ARG A 216 5.20 -12.18 3.31
N THR A 217 3.96 -12.59 3.56
CA THR A 217 2.90 -12.63 2.53
C THR A 217 2.52 -11.22 2.12
N LEU A 218 2.27 -10.35 3.11
CA LEU A 218 1.97 -8.94 2.91
C LEU A 218 3.11 -8.21 2.21
N PHE A 219 4.35 -8.42 2.66
CA PHE A 219 5.53 -7.86 2.01
C PHE A 219 5.65 -8.30 0.56
N LEU A 220 5.53 -9.60 0.28
CA LEU A 220 5.61 -10.13 -1.08
C LEU A 220 4.52 -9.50 -1.96
N ILE A 221 3.25 -9.58 -1.57
CA ILE A 221 2.12 -9.03 -2.35
C ILE A 221 2.29 -7.54 -2.62
N ALA A 222 2.73 -6.76 -1.63
CA ALA A 222 2.98 -5.35 -1.82
C ALA A 222 4.08 -5.11 -2.87
N CYS A 223 5.21 -5.85 -2.80
CA CYS A 223 6.24 -5.72 -3.82
C CYS A 223 5.75 -6.10 -5.22
N LEU A 224 4.95 -7.18 -5.35
CA LEU A 224 4.39 -7.58 -6.64
C LEU A 224 3.51 -6.49 -7.24
N ALA A 225 2.66 -5.86 -6.42
CA ALA A 225 1.73 -4.80 -6.83
C ALA A 225 2.46 -3.48 -7.19
N TYR A 226 3.33 -3.00 -6.31
CA TYR A 226 3.93 -1.66 -6.43
C TYR A 226 5.17 -1.62 -7.34
N LEU A 227 5.97 -2.69 -7.37
CA LEU A 227 7.16 -2.74 -8.25
C LEU A 227 6.85 -3.33 -9.61
N ASN A 228 5.65 -3.91 -9.79
CA ASN A 228 5.26 -4.63 -10.99
C ASN A 228 6.32 -5.67 -11.39
N VAL A 229 6.65 -6.52 -10.41
CA VAL A 229 7.62 -7.60 -10.50
C VAL A 229 6.92 -8.93 -10.30
N SER A 230 7.46 -9.97 -10.90
CA SER A 230 6.99 -11.35 -10.72
C SER A 230 7.67 -12.02 -9.52
N CYS A 231 7.15 -13.18 -9.08
CA CYS A 231 7.88 -14.01 -8.11
C CYS A 231 9.24 -14.50 -8.64
N SER A 232 9.48 -14.50 -9.95
CA SER A 232 10.76 -14.89 -10.54
C SER A 232 11.83 -13.84 -10.28
N ASP A 233 11.47 -12.55 -10.22
CA ASP A 233 12.41 -11.45 -9.97
C ASP A 233 13.03 -11.49 -8.56
N PHE A 234 12.40 -12.21 -7.64
CA PHE A 234 12.95 -12.45 -6.30
C PHE A 234 13.96 -13.59 -6.24
N ILE A 235 14.28 -14.22 -7.37
CA ILE A 235 15.19 -15.37 -7.47
C ILE A 235 16.37 -14.99 -8.34
N ASP A 236 17.59 -15.17 -7.82
CA ASP A 236 18.83 -14.92 -8.56
C ASP A 236 19.16 -16.05 -9.56
N SER A 237 20.17 -15.83 -10.40
CA SER A 237 20.68 -16.82 -11.37
C SER A 237 21.10 -18.16 -10.75
N ASN A 238 21.37 -18.19 -9.45
CA ASN A 238 21.74 -19.41 -8.71
C ASN A 238 20.53 -20.14 -8.14
N GLY A 239 19.31 -19.62 -8.33
CA GLY A 239 18.06 -20.19 -7.83
C GLY A 239 17.75 -19.84 -6.37
N ASN A 240 18.49 -18.90 -5.78
CA ASN A 240 18.31 -18.46 -4.40
C ASN A 240 17.44 -17.20 -4.33
N CYS A 241 16.78 -16.99 -3.19
CA CYS A 241 16.08 -15.73 -2.95
C CYS A 241 17.09 -14.58 -2.84
N ILE A 242 16.85 -13.49 -3.57
CA ILE A 242 17.68 -12.30 -3.52
C ILE A 242 17.80 -11.76 -2.09
N THR A 243 18.95 -11.17 -1.77
CA THR A 243 19.24 -10.68 -0.42
C THR A 243 19.01 -9.17 -0.31
N PHE A 244 19.01 -8.65 0.92
CA PHE A 244 18.92 -7.22 1.17
C PHE A 244 20.01 -6.40 0.45
N ARG A 245 21.15 -7.01 0.08
CA ARG A 245 22.21 -6.38 -0.74
C ARG A 245 21.73 -5.88 -2.10
N ARG A 246 20.64 -6.45 -2.64
CA ARG A 246 20.04 -5.98 -3.90
C ARG A 246 19.24 -4.69 -3.72
N ILE A 247 18.96 -4.27 -2.49
CA ILE A 247 18.29 -3.00 -2.21
C ILE A 247 19.36 -1.98 -1.83
N VAL A 248 19.53 -0.98 -2.69
CA VAL A 248 20.61 0.00 -2.58
C VAL A 248 20.01 1.39 -2.48
N TRP A 249 20.50 2.18 -1.53
CA TRP A 249 20.20 3.60 -1.44
C TRP A 249 21.13 4.37 -2.38
N THR A 250 20.59 5.18 -3.29
CA THR A 250 21.39 5.99 -4.22
C THR A 250 21.72 7.39 -3.70
N GLY A 251 21.21 7.77 -2.52
CA GLY A 251 21.25 9.15 -2.02
C GLY A 251 19.88 9.83 -2.08
N GLU A 252 19.03 9.46 -3.04
CA GLU A 252 17.72 10.10 -3.27
C GLU A 252 16.54 9.12 -3.24
N THR A 253 16.76 7.87 -3.69
CA THR A 253 15.72 6.83 -3.72
C THR A 253 16.29 5.46 -3.41
N TRP A 254 15.44 4.54 -2.95
CA TRP A 254 15.77 3.13 -2.89
C TRP A 254 15.64 2.50 -4.28
N LEU A 255 16.64 1.73 -4.68
CA LEU A 255 16.63 0.92 -5.89
C LEU A 255 16.65 -0.56 -5.52
N LEU A 256 15.79 -1.34 -6.17
CA LEU A 256 15.90 -2.80 -6.23
C LEU A 256 16.69 -3.18 -7.48
N LYS A 257 17.93 -3.64 -7.28
CA LYS A 257 18.83 -4.10 -8.34
C LYS A 257 18.55 -5.56 -8.70
N LEU A 258 17.84 -5.77 -9.79
CA LEU A 258 17.60 -7.10 -10.35
C LEU A 258 18.61 -7.38 -11.46
N ASP A 259 18.81 -8.65 -11.79
CA ASP A 259 19.71 -9.02 -12.89
C ASP A 259 19.22 -8.50 -14.26
N SER A 260 17.92 -8.22 -14.40
CA SER A 260 17.34 -7.72 -15.65
C SER A 260 17.17 -6.20 -15.73
N ARG A 261 17.08 -5.51 -14.58
CA ARG A 261 16.84 -4.06 -14.49
C ARG A 261 17.00 -3.57 -13.06
N ASP A 262 17.29 -2.28 -12.92
CA ASP A 262 17.12 -1.57 -11.66
C ASP A 262 15.70 -0.99 -11.60
N ILE A 263 15.01 -1.22 -10.49
CA ILE A 263 13.65 -0.72 -10.27
C ILE A 263 13.68 0.27 -9.12
N GLN A 264 13.14 1.46 -9.36
CA GLN A 264 12.92 2.43 -8.29
C GLN A 264 11.83 1.92 -7.35
N ILE A 265 12.13 1.85 -6.06
CA ILE A 265 11.19 1.42 -5.03
C ILE A 265 10.31 2.63 -4.66
N PRO A 266 9.00 2.60 -4.96
CA PRO A 266 8.07 3.65 -4.55
C PRO A 266 7.94 3.67 -3.03
N GLN A 267 7.56 4.82 -2.51
CA GLN A 267 7.61 5.01 -1.07
C GLN A 267 6.31 4.61 -0.38
N GLU A 268 5.25 4.63 -1.17
CA GLU A 268 4.01 3.91 -0.93
C GLU A 268 4.24 2.40 -0.72
N LEU A 269 5.36 1.84 -1.21
CA LEU A 269 5.80 0.48 -0.87
C LEU A 269 6.71 0.45 0.37
N TYR A 270 7.69 1.35 0.42
CA TYR A 270 8.74 1.30 1.43
C TYR A 270 8.20 1.51 2.86
N ASP A 271 7.45 2.57 3.12
CA ASP A 271 7.00 2.93 4.47
C ASP A 271 5.97 1.94 5.08
N PRO A 272 4.84 1.66 4.41
CA PRO A 272 3.79 0.84 5.00
C PRO A 272 4.06 -0.67 4.92
N TYR A 273 4.94 -1.13 4.03
CA TYR A 273 5.17 -2.56 3.81
C TYR A 273 6.63 -2.97 4.03
N MET A 274 7.62 -2.31 3.42
CA MET A 274 9.01 -2.74 3.60
C MET A 274 9.55 -2.46 5.00
N ARG A 275 9.37 -1.24 5.52
CA ARG A 275 9.77 -0.88 6.89
C ARG A 275 9.01 -1.70 7.92
N ARG A 276 7.71 -1.91 7.70
CA ARG A 276 6.89 -2.82 8.53
C ARG A 276 7.52 -4.21 8.60
N TYR A 277 7.85 -4.78 7.45
CA TYR A 277 8.41 -6.12 7.35
C TYR A 277 9.82 -6.24 7.94
N MET A 278 10.66 -5.23 7.72
CA MET A 278 12.01 -5.15 8.31
C MET A 278 11.95 -5.01 9.84
N ASN A 279 11.07 -4.16 10.37
CA ASN A 279 10.86 -4.02 11.81
C ASN A 279 10.35 -5.32 12.42
N PHE A 280 9.41 -5.99 11.75
CA PHE A 280 8.92 -7.30 12.19
C PHE A 280 10.03 -8.35 12.24
N ARG A 281 10.97 -8.30 11.30
CA ARG A 281 12.12 -9.19 11.23
C ARG A 281 13.32 -8.76 12.08
N GLU A 282 13.28 -7.56 12.66
CA GLU A 282 14.38 -6.93 13.40
C GLU A 282 15.68 -6.85 12.57
N VAL A 283 15.56 -6.51 11.28
CA VAL A 283 16.71 -6.40 10.35
C VAL A 283 16.86 -4.98 9.79
N CYS A 284 18.09 -4.60 9.44
CA CYS A 284 18.37 -3.37 8.68
C CYS A 284 19.26 -3.66 7.46
N PHE A 285 19.15 -2.84 6.41
CA PHE A 285 19.83 -3.07 5.13
C PHE A 285 21.34 -3.21 5.25
N GLU A 286 21.96 -2.38 6.10
CA GLU A 286 23.42 -2.30 6.23
C GLU A 286 24.01 -3.52 6.95
N ARG A 287 23.40 -3.95 8.06
CA ARG A 287 23.94 -5.05 8.88
C ARG A 287 23.49 -6.43 8.41
N ASN A 288 22.40 -6.51 7.65
CA ASN A 288 21.80 -7.77 7.23
C ASN A 288 21.82 -7.97 5.70
N ALA A 289 22.72 -7.29 4.98
CA ALA A 289 22.79 -7.32 3.51
C ALA A 289 22.87 -8.74 2.90
N SER A 290 23.51 -9.68 3.60
CA SER A 290 23.64 -11.09 3.16
C SER A 290 22.40 -11.95 3.43
N GLN A 291 21.44 -11.47 4.22
CA GLN A 291 20.22 -12.21 4.51
C GLN A 291 19.23 -12.14 3.35
N PRO A 292 18.49 -13.24 3.07
CA PRO A 292 17.46 -13.23 2.04
C PRO A 292 16.33 -12.28 2.42
N LEU A 293 15.78 -11.63 1.39
CA LEU A 293 14.62 -10.76 1.50
C LEU A 293 13.44 -11.52 2.11
N ILE A 294 13.12 -12.70 1.57
CA ILE A 294 12.04 -13.56 2.06
C ILE A 294 12.64 -14.89 2.54
N PRO A 295 12.86 -15.07 3.85
CA PRO A 295 13.44 -16.28 4.41
C PRO A 295 12.40 -17.39 4.58
N ARG A 296 12.91 -18.61 4.79
CA ARG A 296 12.10 -19.76 5.16
C ARG A 296 11.66 -19.63 6.62
N ILE A 297 10.41 -19.95 6.95
CA ILE A 297 9.93 -19.95 8.34
C ILE A 297 10.45 -21.16 9.13
N ARG A 298 10.61 -22.32 8.47
CA ARG A 298 11.06 -23.57 9.10
C ARG A 298 12.11 -24.28 8.24
N GLY A 299 13.16 -24.77 8.90
CA GLY A 299 14.26 -25.54 8.32
C GLY A 299 15.36 -24.67 7.69
N TYR A 300 16.43 -25.33 7.23
CA TYR A 300 17.60 -24.71 6.62
C TYR A 300 17.39 -24.44 5.12
N GLY A 301 18.00 -23.38 4.59
CA GLY A 301 18.02 -23.04 3.16
C GLY A 301 17.10 -21.90 2.72
N GLN A 302 17.13 -21.59 1.43
CA GLN A 302 16.46 -20.44 0.80
C GLN A 302 15.04 -20.75 0.32
N VAL A 303 14.23 -19.71 0.15
CA VAL A 303 12.87 -19.82 -0.41
C VAL A 303 12.96 -19.96 -1.93
N THR A 304 12.23 -20.93 -2.50
CA THR A 304 12.18 -21.17 -3.94
C THR A 304 11.04 -20.39 -4.61
N ARG A 305 11.10 -20.18 -5.93
CA ARG A 305 10.00 -19.58 -6.73
C ARG A 305 8.64 -20.21 -6.43
N ARG A 306 8.56 -21.55 -6.38
CA ARG A 306 7.33 -22.29 -6.03
C ARG A 306 6.76 -21.88 -4.67
N THR A 307 7.65 -21.62 -3.72
CA THR A 307 7.26 -21.21 -2.37
C THR A 307 6.75 -19.77 -2.37
N LEU A 308 7.37 -18.85 -3.12
CA LEU A 308 6.87 -17.48 -3.29
C LEU A 308 5.49 -17.46 -3.95
N VAL A 309 5.29 -18.26 -5.00
CA VAL A 309 3.97 -18.41 -5.63
C VAL A 309 2.95 -18.92 -4.62
N LYS A 310 3.29 -19.93 -3.81
CA LYS A 310 2.40 -20.43 -2.74
C LYS A 310 2.06 -19.33 -1.72
N ILE A 311 3.05 -18.57 -1.26
CA ILE A 311 2.87 -17.45 -0.32
C ILE A 311 1.92 -16.40 -0.91
N SER A 312 2.08 -16.05 -2.20
CA SER A 312 1.20 -15.09 -2.86
C SER A 312 -0.23 -15.62 -3.05
N LYS A 313 -0.38 -16.93 -3.30
CA LYS A 313 -1.70 -17.59 -3.41
C LYS A 313 -2.50 -17.53 -2.12
N ASP A 314 -1.84 -17.62 -0.96
CA ASP A 314 -2.52 -17.53 0.34
C ASP A 314 -3.32 -16.21 0.46
N ALA A 315 -2.78 -15.09 -0.02
CA ALA A 315 -3.48 -13.80 -0.01
C ALA A 315 -4.67 -13.74 -0.98
N VAL A 316 -4.55 -14.35 -2.16
CA VAL A 316 -5.63 -14.39 -3.16
C VAL A 316 -6.77 -15.30 -2.72
N VAL A 317 -6.46 -16.43 -2.08
CA VAL A 317 -7.46 -17.32 -1.50
C VAL A 317 -8.25 -16.60 -0.40
N GLU A 318 -7.57 -15.84 0.47
CA GLU A 318 -8.25 -15.03 1.49
C GLU A 318 -9.06 -13.87 0.89
N ALA A 319 -8.59 -13.27 -0.22
CA ALA A 319 -9.34 -12.26 -0.96
C ALA A 319 -10.66 -12.83 -1.49
N LEU A 320 -10.60 -13.97 -2.18
CA LEU A 320 -11.77 -14.65 -2.73
C LEU A 320 -12.76 -15.07 -1.63
N ARG A 321 -12.27 -15.64 -0.52
CA ARG A 321 -13.09 -16.02 0.64
C ARG A 321 -13.86 -14.81 1.21
N HIS A 322 -13.21 -13.65 1.31
CA HIS A 322 -13.87 -12.44 1.82
C HIS A 322 -14.85 -11.82 0.80
N MET A 323 -14.56 -11.91 -0.50
CA MET A 323 -15.47 -11.46 -1.55
C MET A 323 -16.73 -12.33 -1.61
N GLU A 324 -16.58 -13.64 -1.46
CA GLU A 324 -17.68 -14.60 -1.36
C GLU A 324 -18.56 -14.30 -0.13
N ALA A 325 -17.94 -14.09 1.04
CA ALA A 325 -18.66 -13.74 2.27
C ALA A 325 -19.39 -12.37 2.21
N SER A 326 -18.99 -11.48 1.31
CA SER A 326 -19.65 -10.16 1.10
C SER A 326 -20.71 -10.18 -0.01
N GLY A 327 -21.03 -11.36 -0.55
CA GLY A 327 -22.07 -11.52 -1.57
C GLY A 327 -21.64 -11.08 -2.97
N THR A 328 -20.34 -11.08 -3.27
CA THR A 328 -19.85 -10.73 -4.62
C THR A 328 -20.24 -11.82 -5.62
N SER A 329 -20.71 -11.45 -6.80
CA SER A 329 -21.10 -12.39 -7.87
C SER A 329 -20.00 -13.38 -8.27
N ASP A 330 -20.37 -14.62 -8.59
CA ASP A 330 -19.46 -15.70 -9.03
C ASP A 330 -18.58 -15.29 -10.23
N HIS A 331 -19.14 -14.53 -11.18
CA HIS A 331 -18.41 -14.02 -12.33
C HIS A 331 -17.22 -13.12 -11.93
N ARG A 332 -17.39 -12.26 -10.91
CA ARG A 332 -16.33 -11.37 -10.40
C ARG A 332 -15.26 -12.14 -9.63
N LEU A 333 -15.65 -13.17 -8.88
CA LEU A 333 -14.73 -14.10 -8.20
C LEU A 333 -13.86 -14.84 -9.23
N GLN A 334 -14.49 -15.36 -10.28
CA GLN A 334 -13.80 -16.07 -11.36
C GLN A 334 -12.88 -15.13 -12.15
N SER A 335 -13.34 -13.91 -12.45
CA SER A 335 -12.54 -12.86 -13.10
C SER A 335 -11.26 -12.53 -12.30
N LEU A 336 -11.33 -12.33 -10.98
CA LEU A 336 -10.14 -12.09 -10.15
C LEU A 336 -9.18 -13.29 -10.17
N ARG A 337 -9.74 -14.51 -10.08
CA ARG A 337 -8.96 -15.75 -10.12
C ARG A 337 -8.22 -15.90 -11.46
N ASP A 338 -8.88 -15.58 -12.57
CA ASP A 338 -8.30 -15.69 -13.90
C ASP A 338 -7.27 -14.59 -14.18
N ALA A 339 -7.55 -13.34 -13.78
CA ALA A 339 -6.58 -12.24 -13.85
C ALA A 339 -5.30 -12.55 -13.05
N TYR A 340 -5.44 -13.09 -11.83
CA TYR A 340 -4.28 -13.49 -11.03
C TYR A 340 -3.51 -14.67 -11.65
N ASN A 341 -4.22 -15.66 -12.19
CA ASN A 341 -3.59 -16.78 -12.88
C ASN A 341 -2.87 -16.34 -14.17
N ALA A 342 -3.43 -15.37 -14.90
CA ALA A 342 -2.80 -14.75 -16.05
C ALA A 342 -1.53 -13.99 -15.63
N TRP A 343 -1.60 -13.21 -14.54
CA TRP A 343 -0.46 -12.49 -13.96
C TRP A 343 0.68 -13.43 -13.52
N LEU A 344 0.37 -14.61 -12.96
CA LEU A 344 1.38 -15.62 -12.63
C LEU A 344 2.08 -16.24 -13.86
N ARG A 345 1.42 -16.19 -15.03
CA ARG A 345 1.90 -16.77 -16.29
C ARG A 345 2.53 -15.75 -17.22
N SER A 346 2.24 -14.46 -17.05
CA SER A 346 2.77 -13.39 -17.89
C SER A 346 4.25 -13.15 -17.58
N ASP A 347 5.11 -13.39 -18.57
CA ASP A 347 6.49 -12.84 -18.63
C ASP A 347 6.49 -11.38 -19.12
N VAL A 348 5.32 -10.89 -19.57
CA VAL A 348 5.10 -9.53 -20.10
C VAL A 348 4.89 -8.56 -18.94
N LYS A 349 5.87 -7.69 -18.75
CA LYS A 349 5.88 -6.55 -17.83
C LYS A 349 4.82 -5.55 -18.28
N LEU A 350 3.60 -5.65 -17.74
CA LEU A 350 2.49 -4.74 -18.05
C LEU A 350 2.85 -3.31 -17.62
N ASN A 351 2.99 -2.39 -18.58
CA ASN A 351 3.29 -0.99 -18.32
C ASN A 351 2.06 -0.28 -17.71
N GLN A 352 1.79 -0.53 -16.43
CA GLN A 352 0.99 0.32 -15.57
C GLN A 352 1.40 -0.02 -14.13
N ALA A 353 2.28 0.82 -13.55
CA ALA A 353 2.55 0.74 -12.12
C ALA A 353 1.23 0.96 -11.37
N PHE A 354 1.02 0.24 -10.27
CA PHE A 354 -0.05 0.55 -9.33
C PHE A 354 0.21 1.96 -8.77
N CYS A 355 -0.34 2.97 -9.42
CA CYS A 355 -0.50 4.30 -8.84
C CYS A 355 -1.72 4.19 -7.93
N GLY A 356 -1.51 4.23 -6.61
CA GLY A 356 -2.55 4.10 -5.59
C GLY A 356 -3.79 4.90 -5.98
N GLY A 357 -4.79 4.19 -6.50
CA GLY A 357 -5.98 4.75 -7.10
C GLY A 357 -6.95 5.16 -6.02
N GLY A 358 -7.13 6.48 -5.87
CA GLY A 358 -8.41 7.01 -5.45
C GLY A 358 -9.50 6.45 -6.37
N ARG A 359 -10.59 6.02 -5.74
CA ARG A 359 -11.81 5.46 -6.33
C ARG A 359 -12.13 6.05 -7.71
N THR A 360 -12.27 5.18 -8.71
CA THR A 360 -13.08 5.46 -9.90
C THR A 360 -14.06 4.30 -10.08
N SER A 361 -15.12 4.27 -9.27
CA SER A 361 -16.33 3.56 -9.70
C SER A 361 -17.09 4.48 -10.64
N ALA A 362 -17.62 3.91 -11.72
CA ALA A 362 -18.33 4.62 -12.77
C ALA A 362 -19.67 5.27 -12.33
N ASP A 363 -19.96 5.28 -11.02
CA ASP A 363 -21.12 5.95 -10.40
C ASP A 363 -20.70 6.90 -9.26
N ALA A 364 -19.42 7.24 -9.13
CA ALA A 364 -18.92 8.05 -8.02
C ALA A 364 -19.17 9.55 -8.25
N HIS A 365 -19.91 10.18 -7.33
CA HIS A 365 -19.96 11.65 -7.20
C HIS A 365 -18.55 12.27 -7.23
N PRO A 366 -18.37 13.45 -7.84
CA PRO A 366 -17.06 14.03 -8.10
C PRO A 366 -16.23 14.19 -6.81
N GLN A 367 -15.03 13.61 -6.79
CA GLN A 367 -14.12 13.70 -5.66
C GLN A 367 -13.47 15.09 -5.58
N LEU A 368 -13.96 15.93 -4.66
CA LEU A 368 -13.41 17.26 -4.38
C LEU A 368 -11.94 17.20 -3.92
N SER A 369 -11.10 18.10 -4.43
CA SER A 369 -9.70 18.27 -4.03
C SER A 369 -9.37 19.74 -3.69
N PRO A 370 -8.44 20.01 -2.76
CA PRO A 370 -7.97 21.37 -2.48
C PRO A 370 -7.17 21.93 -3.66
N ILE A 371 -7.36 23.21 -3.96
CA ILE A 371 -6.69 23.89 -5.08
C ILE A 371 -5.69 24.95 -4.61
N PHE A 372 -5.78 25.43 -3.37
CA PHE A 372 -4.84 26.39 -2.82
C PHE A 372 -4.06 25.84 -1.62
N ALA A 373 -2.74 26.03 -1.65
CA ALA A 373 -1.82 25.72 -0.56
C ALA A 373 -1.99 26.64 0.67
N ASP A 374 -1.40 26.24 1.80
CA ASP A 374 -1.40 27.03 3.03
C ASP A 374 -0.46 28.25 2.94
N TYR A 375 -0.73 29.30 3.72
CA TYR A 375 0.01 30.58 3.67
C TYR A 375 1.54 30.43 3.66
N ASN A 376 2.08 29.57 4.54
CA ASN A 376 3.52 29.37 4.70
C ASN A 376 4.20 28.76 3.46
N GLU A 377 3.43 28.23 2.52
CA GLU A 377 3.92 27.61 1.28
C GLU A 377 3.96 28.61 0.11
N ILE A 378 3.30 29.76 0.29
CA ILE A 378 3.06 30.77 -0.76
C ILE A 378 3.98 31.98 -0.60
N THR A 379 4.52 32.21 0.61
CA THR A 379 5.40 33.36 0.92
C THR A 379 6.89 33.04 0.79
N GLN A 380 7.32 32.41 -0.30
CA GLN A 380 8.74 32.44 -0.68
C GLN A 380 9.07 33.79 -1.34
N GLU A 381 10.31 34.24 -1.16
CA GLU A 381 10.76 35.65 -1.33
C GLU A 381 10.61 36.23 -2.75
N ASP A 382 10.36 35.40 -3.77
CA ASP A 382 10.36 35.80 -5.18
C ASP A 382 8.96 36.04 -5.79
N GLY A 383 7.88 35.89 -5.02
CA GLY A 383 6.50 36.17 -5.50
C GLY A 383 5.97 35.20 -6.56
N PHE A 384 6.76 34.22 -7.01
CA PHE A 384 6.34 33.13 -7.88
C PHE A 384 5.84 31.96 -7.05
N ILE A 385 4.56 31.60 -7.23
CA ILE A 385 3.93 30.48 -6.53
C ILE A 385 3.95 29.29 -7.51
N PRO A 386 4.71 28.21 -7.28
CA PRO A 386 4.62 27.03 -8.11
C PRO A 386 3.26 26.34 -7.93
N ASP A 387 2.64 25.92 -9.03
CA ASP A 387 1.39 25.17 -8.97
C ASP A 387 1.64 23.76 -8.42
N HIS A 388 0.77 23.30 -7.52
CA HIS A 388 0.84 21.92 -7.06
C HIS A 388 0.42 20.98 -8.22
N PRO A 389 1.19 19.93 -8.56
CA PRO A 389 0.88 19.02 -9.67
C PRO A 389 -0.54 18.44 -9.59
N ASP A 390 -0.94 17.95 -8.41
CA ASP A 390 -2.30 17.45 -8.18
C ASP A 390 -3.40 18.50 -8.41
N THR A 391 -3.12 19.78 -8.13
CA THR A 391 -4.07 20.87 -8.41
C THR A 391 -4.25 21.04 -9.91
N LEU A 392 -3.17 21.05 -10.69
CA LEU A 392 -3.26 21.14 -12.15
C LEU A 392 -4.01 19.95 -12.76
N LEU A 393 -3.71 18.74 -12.29
CA LEU A 393 -4.41 17.52 -12.71
C LEU A 393 -5.90 17.57 -12.37
N TYR A 394 -6.25 18.06 -11.17
CA TYR A 394 -7.63 18.22 -10.74
C TYR A 394 -8.38 19.29 -11.53
N LEU A 395 -7.75 20.42 -11.83
CA LEU A 395 -8.36 21.46 -12.68
C LEU A 395 -8.60 20.95 -14.11
N ALA A 396 -7.69 20.12 -14.63
CA ALA A 396 -7.83 19.49 -15.95
C ALA A 396 -8.97 18.44 -16.00
N SER A 397 -9.33 17.82 -14.87
CA SER A 397 -10.44 16.88 -14.79
C SER A 397 -11.80 17.55 -14.54
N CYS A 398 -11.84 18.82 -14.16
CA CYS A 398 -13.06 19.57 -13.94
C CYS A 398 -13.78 19.93 -15.26
N ASN A 399 -15.08 20.26 -15.18
CA ASN A 399 -15.87 20.63 -16.34
C ASN A 399 -15.29 21.87 -17.04
N ARG A 400 -14.96 21.74 -18.34
CA ARG A 400 -14.36 22.80 -19.16
C ARG A 400 -15.24 24.04 -19.28
N ALA A 401 -16.57 23.90 -19.17
CA ALA A 401 -17.51 25.01 -19.22
C ALA A 401 -17.29 26.04 -18.08
N ALA A 402 -16.67 25.63 -16.96
CA ALA A 402 -16.37 26.53 -15.85
C ALA A 402 -15.00 27.25 -15.98
N GLU A 403 -14.26 27.01 -17.06
CA GLU A 403 -12.90 27.49 -17.29
C GLU A 403 -11.96 27.37 -16.06
N PRO A 404 -11.76 26.16 -15.50
CA PRO A 404 -11.15 26.00 -14.17
C PRO A 404 -9.72 26.56 -14.05
N LEU A 405 -8.91 26.41 -15.08
CA LEU A 405 -7.53 26.93 -15.12
C LEU A 405 -7.48 28.47 -15.07
N GLN A 406 -8.39 29.13 -15.79
CA GLN A 406 -8.45 30.59 -15.84
C GLN A 406 -8.96 31.14 -14.50
N ALA A 407 -10.03 30.56 -13.96
CA ALA A 407 -10.59 30.96 -12.67
C ALA A 407 -9.57 30.76 -11.53
N TYR A 408 -8.82 29.65 -11.56
CA TYR A 408 -7.74 29.38 -10.63
C TYR A 408 -6.62 30.43 -10.70
N HIS A 409 -6.18 30.79 -11.92
CA HIS A 409 -5.13 31.79 -12.13
C HIS A 409 -5.50 33.15 -11.52
N TYR A 410 -6.71 33.65 -11.75
CA TYR A 410 -7.15 34.94 -11.19
C TYR A 410 -7.34 34.90 -9.68
N ALA A 411 -7.89 33.81 -9.14
CA ALA A 411 -7.98 33.64 -7.70
C ALA A 411 -6.61 33.61 -7.02
N LYS A 412 -5.61 32.98 -7.65
CA LYS A 412 -4.22 32.99 -7.17
C LYS A 412 -3.61 34.40 -7.16
N LEU A 413 -3.83 35.19 -8.22
CA LEU A 413 -3.42 36.60 -8.27
C LEU A 413 -4.15 37.48 -7.24
N PHE A 414 -5.40 37.16 -6.92
CA PHE A 414 -6.13 37.86 -5.86
C PHE A 414 -5.56 37.54 -4.48
N LEU A 415 -5.32 36.25 -4.20
CA LEU A 415 -4.84 35.77 -2.91
C LEU A 415 -3.40 36.21 -2.61
N SER A 416 -2.56 36.40 -3.63
CA SER A 416 -1.17 36.86 -3.46
C SER A 416 -1.05 38.27 -2.85
N LYS A 417 -2.14 39.05 -2.83
CA LYS A 417 -2.19 40.38 -2.22
C LYS A 417 -2.17 40.36 -0.68
N PHE A 418 -2.52 39.23 -0.05
CA PHE A 418 -2.64 39.14 1.41
C PHE A 418 -1.34 38.65 2.06
N ARG A 419 -0.67 39.53 2.82
CA ARG A 419 0.60 39.27 3.55
C ARG A 419 0.41 38.84 5.01
N ASN A 420 -0.82 38.67 5.46
CA ASN A 420 -1.11 38.17 6.82
C ASN A 420 -1.71 36.77 6.70
N LYS A 421 -1.15 35.81 7.42
CA LYS A 421 -1.63 34.42 7.49
C LYS A 421 -3.13 34.33 7.75
N ASN A 422 -3.63 35.04 8.75
CA ASN A 422 -5.04 34.94 9.15
C ASN A 422 -5.98 35.47 8.05
N SER A 423 -5.61 36.59 7.42
CA SER A 423 -6.35 37.17 6.30
C SER A 423 -6.28 36.26 5.08
N PHE A 424 -5.10 35.78 4.73
CA PHE A 424 -4.91 34.87 3.60
C PHE A 424 -5.74 33.59 3.76
N ASP A 425 -5.67 32.91 4.91
CA ASP A 425 -6.40 31.66 5.16
C ASP A 425 -7.92 31.86 5.10
N THR A 426 -8.40 33.01 5.58
CA THR A 426 -9.81 33.38 5.53
C THR A 426 -10.26 33.61 4.09
N TYR A 427 -9.53 34.42 3.32
CA TYR A 427 -9.89 34.73 1.94
C TYR A 427 -9.77 33.49 1.05
N ARG A 428 -8.69 32.72 1.19
CA ARG A 428 -8.46 31.46 0.48
C ARG A 428 -9.61 30.47 0.70
N LYS A 429 -10.04 30.28 1.96
CA LYS A 429 -11.18 29.41 2.31
C LYS A 429 -12.44 29.78 1.52
N TYR A 430 -12.76 31.06 1.44
CA TYR A 430 -14.01 31.54 0.83
C TYR A 430 -13.96 31.55 -0.70
N ILE A 431 -12.82 31.90 -1.30
CA ILE A 431 -12.63 31.83 -2.76
C ILE A 431 -12.58 30.40 -3.25
N GLU A 432 -11.92 29.50 -2.52
CA GLU A 432 -11.89 28.08 -2.86
C GLU A 432 -13.28 27.45 -2.89
N ARG A 433 -14.16 27.82 -1.96
CA ARG A 433 -15.57 27.38 -1.97
C ARG A 433 -16.29 27.82 -3.23
N LEU A 434 -16.13 29.09 -3.62
CA LEU A 434 -16.74 29.64 -4.84
C LEU A 434 -16.26 28.86 -6.06
N LEU A 435 -14.95 28.68 -6.20
CA LEU A 435 -14.38 27.98 -7.35
C LEU A 435 -14.82 26.52 -7.43
N LEU A 436 -14.74 25.78 -6.32
CA LEU A 436 -15.22 24.41 -6.28
C LEU A 436 -16.70 24.31 -6.65
N TRP A 437 -17.54 25.24 -6.15
CA TRP A 437 -18.96 25.28 -6.49
C TRP A 437 -19.18 25.56 -7.98
N THR A 438 -18.40 26.47 -8.57
CA THR A 438 -18.46 26.71 -10.02
C THR A 438 -18.03 25.50 -10.84
N PHE A 439 -17.04 24.73 -10.37
CA PHE A 439 -16.50 23.60 -11.12
C PHE A 439 -17.43 22.39 -11.10
N HIS A 440 -18.09 22.13 -9.97
CA HIS A 440 -18.82 20.88 -9.72
C HIS A 440 -20.34 21.00 -9.71
N LEU A 441 -20.88 22.20 -9.49
CA LEU A 441 -22.32 22.40 -9.38
C LEU A 441 -22.84 23.35 -10.47
N LYS A 442 -22.23 24.55 -10.60
CA LYS A 442 -22.76 25.56 -11.53
C LYS A 442 -22.29 25.41 -12.97
N HIS A 443 -21.11 24.84 -13.18
CA HIS A 443 -20.45 24.65 -14.48
C HIS A 443 -20.42 25.92 -15.36
N LYS A 444 -20.14 27.07 -14.73
CA LYS A 444 -20.12 28.39 -15.36
C LYS A 444 -18.85 29.14 -14.96
N PRO A 445 -18.19 29.88 -15.87
CA PRO A 445 -16.97 30.61 -15.54
C PRO A 445 -17.22 31.63 -14.43
N ALA A 446 -16.28 31.72 -13.47
CA ALA A 446 -16.43 32.59 -12.30
C ALA A 446 -16.67 34.07 -12.67
N HIS A 447 -16.09 34.54 -13.77
CA HIS A 447 -16.25 35.91 -14.25
C HIS A 447 -17.64 36.19 -14.89
N LEU A 448 -18.41 35.15 -15.27
CA LEU A 448 -19.75 35.28 -15.87
C LEU A 448 -20.90 35.07 -14.87
N LEU A 449 -20.61 34.82 -13.58
CA LEU A 449 -21.66 34.61 -12.59
C LEU A 449 -22.50 35.86 -12.38
N THR A 450 -23.82 35.68 -12.42
CA THR A 450 -24.81 36.73 -12.21
C THR A 450 -25.13 36.90 -10.72
N GLN A 451 -25.92 37.93 -10.39
CA GLN A 451 -26.46 38.14 -9.05
C GLN A 451 -27.24 36.91 -8.55
N THR A 452 -28.05 36.29 -9.41
CA THR A 452 -28.82 35.07 -9.10
C THR A 452 -27.89 33.89 -8.81
N ASP A 453 -26.85 33.70 -9.62
CA ASP A 453 -25.88 32.62 -9.43
C ASP A 453 -25.15 32.76 -8.08
N LEU A 454 -24.81 33.99 -7.68
CA LEU A 454 -24.15 34.22 -6.39
C LEU A 454 -25.10 34.07 -5.20
N HIS A 455 -26.39 34.37 -5.36
CA HIS A 455 -27.39 34.06 -4.36
C HIS A 455 -27.51 32.55 -4.13
N GLU A 456 -27.58 31.75 -5.20
CA GLU A 456 -27.55 30.28 -5.12
C GLU A 456 -26.29 29.76 -4.41
N PHE A 457 -25.12 30.36 -4.71
CA PHE A 457 -23.86 30.02 -4.05
C PHE A 457 -23.89 30.32 -2.54
N PHE A 458 -24.44 31.46 -2.12
CA PHE A 458 -24.52 31.79 -0.69
C PHE A 458 -25.52 30.92 0.06
N GLU A 459 -26.67 30.59 -0.55
CA GLU A 459 -27.61 29.61 0.01
C GLU A 459 -26.97 28.22 0.13
N PHE A 460 -26.22 27.78 -0.89
CA PHE A 460 -25.42 26.57 -0.80
C PHE A 460 -24.42 26.61 0.37
N CYS A 461 -23.76 27.75 0.59
CA CYS A 461 -22.80 27.89 1.70
C CYS A 461 -23.47 27.88 3.08
N LYS A 462 -24.76 28.26 3.19
CA LYS A 462 -25.52 28.18 4.45
C LYS A 462 -25.75 26.73 4.84
N SER A 463 -26.08 25.86 3.88
CA SER A 463 -26.39 24.44 4.11
C SER A 463 -25.87 23.54 2.98
N PRO A 464 -24.56 23.27 2.91
CA PRO A 464 -23.96 22.43 1.89
C PRO A 464 -24.28 20.94 2.15
N PRO A 465 -24.30 20.10 1.10
CA PRO A 465 -24.46 18.66 1.23
C PRO A 465 -23.36 18.01 2.06
N ILE A 466 -23.66 16.87 2.69
CA ILE A 466 -22.71 16.13 3.54
C ILE A 466 -21.40 15.74 2.83
N THR A 467 -21.43 15.57 1.49
CA THR A 467 -20.26 15.26 0.67
C THR A 467 -19.22 16.39 0.60
N TRP A 468 -19.60 17.61 1.00
CA TRP A 468 -18.75 18.81 1.09
C TRP A 468 -18.31 19.14 2.52
N VAL A 469 -18.80 18.36 3.49
CA VAL A 469 -18.65 18.61 4.92
C VAL A 469 -17.77 17.53 5.54
N ARG A 470 -16.85 17.96 6.41
CA ARG A 470 -16.01 17.10 7.24
C ARG A 470 -16.16 17.41 8.72
N THR A 471 -15.95 16.39 9.55
CA THR A 471 -16.01 16.45 11.02
C THR A 471 -14.62 16.58 11.66
N THR A 472 -13.62 15.99 11.03
CA THR A 472 -12.23 16.07 11.45
C THR A 472 -11.47 17.19 10.75
N PHE A 473 -10.35 17.61 11.33
CA PHE A 473 -9.45 18.57 10.68
C PHE A 473 -8.38 17.81 9.92
N GLU A 474 -8.56 17.62 8.61
CA GLU A 474 -7.49 17.08 7.77
C GLU A 474 -6.67 18.19 7.11
N ARG A 475 -5.39 17.91 6.88
CA ARG A 475 -4.50 18.80 6.12
C ARG A 475 -4.95 18.87 4.67
N ARG A 476 -4.70 19.99 3.99
CA ARG A 476 -5.01 20.18 2.56
C ARG A 476 -4.11 19.32 1.70
N PHE A 477 -2.81 19.51 1.90
CA PHE A 477 -1.77 18.72 1.29
C PHE A 477 -1.10 17.89 2.38
N VAL A 478 -0.98 16.60 2.13
CA VAL A 478 -0.28 15.67 3.00
C VAL A 478 1.09 15.42 2.40
N GLN A 479 2.10 15.54 3.23
CA GLN A 479 3.47 15.24 2.85
C GLN A 479 3.63 13.73 2.90
N VAL A 480 3.58 13.10 1.72
CA VAL A 480 3.88 11.69 1.57
C VAL A 480 5.40 11.59 1.60
N HIS A 481 5.89 11.13 2.75
CA HIS A 481 7.32 11.02 2.95
C HIS A 481 7.82 9.83 2.16
N SER A 482 8.84 10.11 1.37
CA SER A 482 9.63 9.11 0.70
C SER A 482 10.72 8.62 1.67
N GLY A 483 10.38 7.77 2.65
CA GLY A 483 11.35 6.96 3.39
C GLY A 483 11.55 7.31 4.88
N ALA A 484 12.55 6.65 5.50
CA ALA A 484 12.72 6.64 6.96
C ALA A 484 13.33 7.94 7.50
N ILE A 485 12.93 8.27 8.74
CA ILE A 485 13.31 9.44 9.53
C ILE A 485 14.77 9.83 9.28
N GLY A 486 14.98 11.00 8.68
CA GLY A 486 16.28 11.68 8.65
C GLY A 486 16.64 12.36 7.33
N MET A 487 16.36 11.73 6.18
CA MET A 487 16.84 12.23 4.87
C MET A 487 15.88 11.83 3.73
N ALA A 488 14.67 12.40 3.69
CA ALA A 488 13.63 12.04 2.71
C ALA A 488 13.19 13.25 1.87
N PHE A 489 13.20 13.08 0.54
CA PHE A 489 12.37 13.90 -0.36
C PHE A 489 10.91 13.75 0.06
N ALA A 490 10.18 14.84 0.07
CA ALA A 490 8.82 14.83 0.56
C ALA A 490 7.91 15.31 -0.56
N VAL A 491 7.15 14.37 -1.14
CA VAL A 491 6.20 14.68 -2.20
C VAL A 491 4.89 15.04 -1.50
N ARG A 492 4.49 16.30 -1.64
CA ARG A 492 3.18 16.73 -1.20
C ARG A 492 2.14 16.21 -2.18
N ARG A 493 1.06 15.65 -1.66
CA ARG A 493 -0.12 15.24 -2.42
C ARG A 493 -1.38 15.87 -1.81
N SER A 494 -2.40 16.07 -2.64
CA SER A 494 -3.72 16.48 -2.18
C SER A 494 -4.31 15.43 -1.24
N ASN A 495 -4.89 15.87 -0.14
CA ASN A 495 -5.51 14.96 0.81
C ASN A 495 -6.92 14.55 0.32
N PRO A 496 -7.17 13.25 0.04
CA PRO A 496 -8.46 12.78 -0.47
C PRO A 496 -9.62 12.95 0.53
N ASP A 497 -9.32 13.03 1.83
CA ASP A 497 -10.31 13.20 2.89
C ASP A 497 -10.64 14.69 3.15
N TRP A 498 -9.89 15.62 2.54
CA TRP A 498 -10.13 17.04 2.71
C TRP A 498 -11.45 17.47 2.08
N LYS A 499 -12.22 18.28 2.82
CA LYS A 499 -13.46 18.92 2.36
C LYS A 499 -13.51 20.42 2.72
N PRO A 500 -14.19 21.26 1.93
CA PRO A 500 -14.21 22.72 2.08
C PRO A 500 -15.03 23.24 3.27
N PHE A 501 -15.95 22.45 3.83
CA PHE A 501 -16.73 22.80 5.02
C PHE A 501 -16.35 21.92 6.19
N TRP A 502 -16.13 22.52 7.35
CA TRP A 502 -15.73 21.82 8.57
C TRP A 502 -16.72 22.11 9.70
N ILE A 503 -17.15 21.05 10.40
CA ILE A 503 -17.96 21.12 11.61
C ILE A 503 -17.12 20.62 12.78
N SER A 504 -17.03 21.42 13.84
CA SER A 504 -16.47 20.98 15.12
C SER A 504 -17.53 20.22 15.92
N ILE A 505 -17.32 18.93 16.17
CA ILE A 505 -18.20 18.15 17.06
C ILE A 505 -17.89 18.53 18.50
N ASN A 506 -18.85 19.18 19.17
CA ASN A 506 -18.68 19.73 20.52
C ASN A 506 -19.55 19.04 21.59
N SER A 507 -20.28 17.98 21.23
CA SER A 507 -21.17 17.22 22.11
C SER A 507 -20.88 15.73 21.99
N ASP A 508 -20.96 15.03 23.13
CA ASP A 508 -20.77 13.59 23.25
C ASP A 508 -22.13 12.85 23.34
N VAL A 509 -23.25 13.56 23.12
CA VAL A 509 -24.64 13.05 23.24
C VAL A 509 -25.26 12.91 21.84
N GLU A 510 -26.06 11.86 21.64
CA GLU A 510 -26.75 11.56 20.39
C GLU A 510 -27.73 12.64 19.92
N ASP A 511 -27.80 12.71 18.60
CA ASP A 511 -28.82 13.29 17.71
C ASP A 511 -28.98 14.83 17.69
N ILE A 512 -28.31 15.46 16.72
CA ILE A 512 -28.96 16.18 15.62
C ILE A 512 -28.04 15.96 14.41
N GLY A 513 -28.60 15.57 13.26
CA GLY A 513 -27.85 15.35 12.01
C GLY A 513 -26.74 16.38 11.84
N VAL A 514 -25.53 15.91 11.49
CA VAL A 514 -24.31 16.71 11.35
C VAL A 514 -24.39 17.57 10.07
N ALA A 515 -25.49 18.31 9.92
CA ALA A 515 -25.76 19.25 8.85
C ALA A 515 -24.99 20.54 9.15
N TYR A 516 -24.19 20.98 8.18
CA TYR A 516 -23.47 22.23 8.32
C TYR A 516 -24.46 23.39 8.25
N HIS A 517 -24.40 24.28 9.23
CA HIS A 517 -25.07 25.57 9.16
C HIS A 517 -24.04 26.69 9.36
N ALA A 518 -23.93 27.58 8.37
CA ALA A 518 -23.05 28.73 8.46
C ALA A 518 -23.50 29.67 9.58
N SER A 519 -22.56 30.10 10.45
CA SER A 519 -22.83 31.21 11.37
C SER A 519 -23.02 32.52 10.60
N SER A 520 -23.71 33.48 11.20
CA SER A 520 -23.83 34.86 10.67
C SER A 520 -22.46 35.45 10.31
N GLU A 521 -21.47 35.27 11.19
CA GLU A 521 -20.07 35.65 10.96
C GLU A 521 -19.46 34.98 9.73
N THR A 522 -19.73 33.69 9.53
CA THR A 522 -19.17 32.93 8.40
C THR A 522 -19.80 33.39 7.09
N SER A 523 -21.12 33.60 7.09
CA SER A 523 -21.87 34.11 5.93
C SER A 523 -21.41 35.54 5.56
N SER A 524 -21.22 36.41 6.55
CA SER A 524 -20.72 37.78 6.36
C SER A 524 -19.27 37.81 5.87
N GLY A 525 -18.41 36.95 6.41
CA GLY A 525 -17.05 36.77 5.91
C GLY A 525 -17.02 36.28 4.45
N GLN A 526 -17.85 35.29 4.11
CA GLN A 526 -17.96 34.75 2.76
C GLN A 526 -18.43 35.84 1.77
N TYR A 527 -19.46 36.62 2.12
CA TYR A 527 -19.97 37.73 1.32
C TYR A 527 -18.88 38.78 1.08
N THR A 528 -18.23 39.25 2.15
CA THR A 528 -17.20 40.29 2.09
C THR A 528 -16.03 39.87 1.20
N THR A 529 -15.55 38.62 1.34
CA THR A 529 -14.46 38.12 0.52
C THR A 529 -14.84 37.98 -0.95
N VAL A 530 -16.01 37.41 -1.27
CA VAL A 530 -16.43 37.25 -2.68
C VAL A 530 -16.64 38.61 -3.34
N ARG A 531 -17.24 39.57 -2.63
CA ARG A 531 -17.39 40.95 -3.14
C ARG A 531 -16.04 41.60 -3.44
N SER A 532 -15.07 41.42 -2.55
CA SER A 532 -13.69 41.91 -2.76
C SER A 532 -13.02 41.24 -3.97
N PHE A 533 -13.28 39.95 -4.20
CA PHE A 533 -12.79 39.25 -5.38
C PHE A 533 -13.37 39.79 -6.69
N TYR A 534 -14.68 40.06 -6.75
CA TYR A 534 -15.26 40.70 -7.95
C TYR A 534 -14.76 42.12 -8.19
N ALA A 535 -14.51 42.91 -7.12
CA ALA A 535 -13.84 44.20 -7.27
C ALA A 535 -12.42 44.04 -7.87
N PHE A 536 -11.72 42.96 -7.53
CA PHE A 536 -10.45 42.63 -8.16
C PHE A 536 -10.61 42.22 -9.63
N LEU A 537 -11.62 41.42 -10.00
CA LEU A 537 -11.84 41.02 -11.40
C LEU A 537 -12.15 42.22 -12.29
N ILE A 538 -12.87 43.23 -11.78
CA ILE A 538 -13.09 44.51 -12.47
C ILE A 538 -11.75 45.23 -12.72
N SER A 539 -10.87 45.28 -11.71
CA SER A 539 -9.54 45.89 -11.86
C SER A 539 -8.66 45.22 -12.91
N LYS A 540 -9.01 43.98 -13.31
CA LYS A 540 -8.34 43.19 -14.35
C LYS A 540 -9.07 43.21 -15.70
N GLY A 541 -10.18 43.94 -15.83
CA GLY A 541 -10.94 44.05 -17.08
C GLY A 541 -11.70 42.78 -17.47
N LEU A 542 -11.99 41.88 -16.52
CA LEU A 542 -12.68 40.61 -16.78
C LEU A 542 -14.19 40.70 -16.60
N VAL A 543 -14.64 41.70 -15.85
CA VAL A 543 -16.05 41.92 -15.52
C VAL A 543 -16.30 43.43 -15.51
N ASP A 544 -17.40 43.86 -16.11
CA ASP A 544 -17.73 45.29 -16.23
C ASP A 544 -18.32 45.88 -14.94
N SER A 545 -18.95 45.05 -14.10
CA SER A 545 -19.57 45.48 -12.85
C SER A 545 -19.56 44.38 -11.79
N ASN A 546 -19.66 44.75 -10.51
CA ASN A 546 -19.65 43.75 -9.44
C ASN A 546 -21.08 43.20 -9.26
N PRO A 547 -21.32 41.89 -9.43
CA PRO A 547 -22.65 41.29 -9.29
C PRO A 547 -23.22 41.39 -7.86
N LEU A 548 -22.40 41.78 -6.87
CA LEU A 548 -22.78 41.98 -5.48
C LEU A 548 -22.98 43.45 -5.09
N VAL A 549 -23.13 44.39 -6.04
CA VAL A 549 -23.31 45.83 -5.72
C VAL A 549 -24.58 46.09 -4.92
N ASN A 550 -25.69 45.40 -5.23
CA ASN A 550 -26.98 45.59 -4.57
C ASN A 550 -26.97 45.01 -3.14
N HIS A 551 -26.70 45.85 -2.14
CA HIS A 551 -26.62 45.44 -0.74
C HIS A 551 -27.94 44.92 -0.16
N ASP A 552 -29.07 45.48 -0.60
CA ASP A 552 -30.39 45.12 -0.05
C ASP A 552 -30.75 43.67 -0.38
N ALA A 553 -30.42 43.23 -1.60
CA ALA A 553 -30.61 41.86 -2.05
C ALA A 553 -29.75 40.82 -1.30
N PHE A 554 -28.66 41.24 -0.66
CA PHE A 554 -27.75 40.37 0.11
C PHE A 554 -27.70 40.70 1.61
N SER A 555 -28.66 41.50 2.10
CA SER A 555 -28.73 41.96 3.49
C SER A 555 -28.67 40.79 4.50
N SER A 556 -29.32 39.66 4.19
CA SER A 556 -29.31 38.44 5.02
C SER A 556 -27.92 37.84 5.29
N TYR A 557 -26.92 38.14 4.45
CA TYR A 557 -25.56 37.65 4.62
C TYR A 557 -24.63 38.67 5.29
N THR A 558 -25.02 39.95 5.37
CA THR A 558 -24.15 41.03 5.87
C THR A 558 -24.19 41.24 7.39
N MET A 559 -25.24 40.76 8.07
CA MET A 559 -25.45 40.95 9.50
C MET A 559 -24.35 40.29 10.36
N SER A 560 -23.65 41.10 11.15
CA SER A 560 -22.63 40.66 12.12
C SER A 560 -23.02 41.09 13.53
N GLU A 561 -23.78 40.26 14.25
CA GLU A 561 -23.91 40.41 15.70
C GLU A 561 -22.56 40.12 16.39
N ARG A 562 -22.21 40.85 17.46
CA ARG A 562 -20.98 40.58 18.22
C ARG A 562 -21.05 39.17 18.83
N PRO A 563 -20.07 38.29 18.61
CA PRO A 563 -20.13 36.94 19.14
C PRO A 563 -20.04 36.92 20.66
N ALA A 564 -20.97 36.20 21.29
CA ALA A 564 -20.78 35.75 22.67
C ALA A 564 -19.54 34.82 22.77
N PRO A 565 -18.76 34.85 23.86
CA PRO A 565 -17.61 33.98 24.03
C PRO A 565 -18.03 32.49 23.99
N LYS A 566 -17.53 31.75 23.01
CA LYS A 566 -17.82 30.31 22.84
C LYS A 566 -17.24 29.52 24.02
N LYS A 567 -18.08 28.97 24.90
CA LYS A 567 -17.66 28.05 25.97
C LYS A 567 -17.09 26.77 25.35
N ARG A 568 -15.81 26.47 25.62
CA ARG A 568 -15.15 25.22 25.18
C ARG A 568 -15.63 24.07 26.07
N ARG A 569 -16.19 23.01 25.47
CA ARG A 569 -16.64 21.80 26.17
C ARG A 569 -15.56 20.71 26.13
N GLY A 570 -15.21 20.15 27.28
CA GLY A 570 -14.34 18.98 27.41
C GLY A 570 -15.02 17.66 27.04
N LEU A 571 -14.35 16.54 27.33
CA LEU A 571 -14.92 15.20 27.18
C LEU A 571 -15.76 14.82 28.39
N SER A 572 -16.72 13.93 28.18
CA SER A 572 -17.37 13.16 29.25
C SER A 572 -16.37 12.21 29.92
N GLU A 573 -16.66 11.83 31.18
CA GLU A 573 -15.83 10.89 31.97
C GLU A 573 -15.66 9.55 31.24
N GLN A 574 -16.73 9.05 30.61
CA GLN A 574 -16.71 7.78 29.87
C GLN A 574 -15.81 7.84 28.64
N VAL A 575 -15.91 8.91 27.83
CA VAL A 575 -15.07 9.08 26.64
C VAL A 575 -13.61 9.28 27.02
N PHE A 576 -13.34 10.02 28.10
CA PHE A 576 -11.98 10.16 28.62
C PHE A 576 -11.42 8.82 29.09
N LYS A 577 -12.23 7.98 29.76
CA LYS A 577 -11.83 6.62 30.14
C LYS A 577 -11.46 5.77 28.92
N THR A 578 -12.23 5.83 27.83
CA THR A 578 -11.90 5.10 26.59
C THR A 578 -10.55 5.54 26.01
N VAL A 579 -10.21 6.83 26.10
CA VAL A 579 -8.89 7.34 25.69
C VAL A 579 -7.78 6.76 26.57
N ILE A 580 -8.00 6.63 27.88
CA ILE A 580 -7.05 5.99 28.80
C ILE A 580 -6.90 4.49 28.50
N ASP A 581 -8.00 3.77 28.28
CA ASP A 581 -7.98 2.33 27.97
C ASP A 581 -7.28 2.05 26.62
N ALA A 582 -7.47 2.94 25.63
CA ALA A 582 -6.72 2.91 24.38
C ALA A 582 -5.21 3.14 24.61
N CYS A 583 -4.84 4.00 25.55
CA CYS A 583 -3.44 4.23 25.90
C CYS A 583 -2.80 2.96 26.49
N LEU A 584 -3.51 2.29 27.41
CA LEU A 584 -3.10 1.04 28.06
C LEU A 584 -2.92 -0.11 27.04
N SER A 585 -3.78 -0.19 26.03
CA SER A 585 -3.65 -1.21 24.97
C SER A 585 -2.55 -0.92 23.95
N LEU A 586 -2.32 0.36 23.61
CA LEU A 586 -1.41 0.76 22.53
C LEU A 586 0.06 0.76 22.97
N TYR A 587 0.35 1.22 24.20
CA TYR A 587 1.73 1.44 24.66
C TYR A 587 2.12 0.45 25.76
N LYS A 588 3.43 0.18 25.89
CA LYS A 588 4.00 -0.62 26.97
C LYS A 588 5.27 0.04 27.54
N GLY A 589 5.60 -0.30 28.78
CA GLY A 589 6.78 0.21 29.49
C GLY A 589 6.85 1.75 29.54
N LEU A 590 8.04 2.32 29.38
CA LEU A 590 8.29 3.77 29.48
C LEU A 590 7.38 4.62 28.58
N LYS A 591 7.01 4.13 27.38
CA LYS A 591 6.13 4.88 26.47
C LYS A 591 4.70 4.98 27.02
N LEU A 592 4.22 3.94 27.69
CA LEU A 592 2.90 3.90 28.30
C LEU A 592 2.84 4.86 29.48
N HIS A 593 3.73 4.68 30.45
CA HIS A 593 3.76 5.46 31.68
C HIS A 593 3.89 6.95 31.35
N ARG A 594 4.79 7.31 30.44
CA ARG A 594 4.92 8.71 30.01
C ARG A 594 3.65 9.27 29.37
N MET A 595 2.96 8.51 28.51
CA MET A 595 1.73 8.99 27.88
C MET A 595 0.62 9.19 28.91
N LEU A 596 0.42 8.21 29.81
CA LEU A 596 -0.57 8.33 30.88
C LEU A 596 -0.28 9.55 31.76
N PHE A 597 0.98 9.76 32.12
CA PHE A 597 1.41 10.94 32.87
C PHE A 597 1.02 12.23 32.13
N ILE A 598 1.41 12.39 30.86
CA ILE A 598 1.05 13.57 30.05
C ILE A 598 -0.45 13.85 30.02
N LEU A 599 -1.27 12.82 29.76
CA LEU A 599 -2.73 12.96 29.65
C LEU A 599 -3.35 13.41 30.97
N TYR A 600 -2.96 12.78 32.10
CA TYR A 600 -3.45 13.15 33.42
C TYR A 600 -2.94 14.53 33.85
N THR A 601 -1.69 14.89 33.58
CA THR A 601 -1.14 16.21 33.92
C THR A 601 -1.84 17.34 33.15
N ILE A 602 -2.08 17.18 31.85
CA ILE A 602 -2.82 18.17 31.03
C ILE A 602 -4.23 18.38 31.58
N ASN A 603 -4.89 17.29 31.95
CA ASN A 603 -6.24 17.32 32.51
C ASN A 603 -6.28 17.97 33.90
N GLU A 604 -5.41 17.53 34.83
CA GLU A 604 -5.39 17.99 36.22
C GLU A 604 -5.07 19.49 36.33
N LEU A 605 -4.10 19.97 35.53
CA LEU A 605 -3.65 21.35 35.53
C LEU A 605 -4.41 22.25 34.54
N SER A 606 -5.37 21.69 33.79
CA SER A 606 -6.15 22.37 32.75
C SER A 606 -5.28 23.18 31.77
N LEU A 607 -4.18 22.58 31.31
CA LEU A 607 -3.22 23.26 30.43
C LEU A 607 -3.77 23.41 29.02
N SER A 608 -4.05 24.64 28.59
CA SER A 608 -4.39 24.88 27.18
C SER A 608 -3.21 24.54 26.26
N TRP A 609 -3.45 24.41 24.96
CA TRP A 609 -2.38 24.20 23.97
C TRP A 609 -1.30 25.29 24.04
N VAL A 610 -1.70 26.54 24.33
CA VAL A 610 -0.78 27.67 24.46
C VAL A 610 0.06 27.54 25.73
N ASP A 611 -0.58 27.17 26.85
CA ASP A 611 0.12 26.94 28.12
C ASP A 611 1.09 25.76 28.02
N PHE A 612 0.63 24.65 27.45
CA PHE A 612 1.46 23.48 27.21
C PHE A 612 2.72 23.83 26.39
N ARG A 613 2.56 24.61 25.32
CA ARG A 613 3.70 25.07 24.50
C ARG A 613 4.70 25.92 25.27
N ALA A 614 4.22 26.84 26.08
CA ALA A 614 5.08 27.71 26.89
C ALA A 614 5.80 26.91 27.99
N CYS A 615 5.06 26.07 28.71
CA CYS A 615 5.58 25.37 29.88
C CYS A 615 6.46 24.18 29.53
N ARG A 616 6.30 23.53 28.37
CA ARG A 616 6.98 22.24 28.08
C ARG A 616 8.48 22.24 28.33
N LYS A 617 9.17 23.35 28.02
CA LYS A 617 10.64 23.46 28.11
C LYS A 617 11.14 23.82 29.50
N ASN A 618 10.35 24.58 30.26
CA ASN A 618 10.78 25.24 31.49
C ASN A 618 10.16 24.61 32.74
N PHE A 619 9.24 23.66 32.57
CA PHE A 619 8.50 23.01 33.65
C PHE A 619 9.20 21.72 34.09
N THR A 620 9.67 21.66 35.35
CA THR A 620 10.43 20.54 35.92
C THR A 620 9.70 19.83 37.06
N ILE A 621 10.13 18.61 37.39
CA ILE A 621 9.58 17.82 38.51
C ILE A 621 9.77 18.57 39.84
N GLY A 622 10.84 19.36 39.99
CA GLY A 622 11.09 20.20 41.16
C GLY A 622 10.11 21.36 41.34
N ASP A 623 9.35 21.75 40.30
CA ASP A 623 8.33 22.80 40.42
C ASP A 623 7.11 22.36 41.24
N PHE A 624 6.94 21.05 41.47
CA PHE A 624 5.96 20.51 42.41
C PHE A 624 6.50 20.62 43.83
N THR A 625 5.96 21.57 44.59
CA THR A 625 6.38 21.82 45.96
C THR A 625 5.28 21.41 46.94
N LYS A 626 5.69 20.75 48.03
CA LYS A 626 4.83 20.47 49.16
C LYS A 626 4.85 21.67 50.09
N VAL A 627 3.70 22.32 50.25
CA VAL A 627 3.54 23.46 51.16
C VAL A 627 3.42 22.94 52.61
N HIS A 628 3.79 23.77 53.59
CA HIS A 628 3.63 23.51 55.03
C HIS A 628 2.15 23.35 55.40
N LYS A 629 1.60 22.16 55.16
CA LYS A 629 0.28 21.59 55.57
C LYS A 629 -0.10 20.32 54.78
N GLY A 630 0.77 19.84 53.87
CA GLY A 630 0.48 18.65 53.06
C GLY A 630 -0.22 18.96 51.74
N GLU A 631 -0.55 20.22 51.50
CA GLU A 631 -1.05 20.72 50.21
C GLU A 631 0.11 20.79 49.21
N TRP A 632 -0.14 20.32 47.99
CA TRP A 632 0.81 20.39 46.89
C TRP A 632 0.48 21.55 45.99
N SER A 633 1.50 22.34 45.65
CA SER A 633 1.38 23.47 44.75
C SER A 633 2.38 23.35 43.61
N LEU A 634 2.02 23.97 42.49
CA LEU A 634 2.83 23.99 41.29
C LEU A 634 3.13 25.42 40.88
N LYS A 635 4.40 25.77 40.76
CA LYS A 635 4.79 27.05 40.16
C LYS A 635 4.75 26.94 38.62
N LEU A 636 3.76 27.58 37.99
CA LEU A 636 3.56 27.52 36.54
C LEU A 636 3.65 28.91 35.90
N THR A 637 4.48 29.04 34.86
CA THR A 637 4.58 30.28 34.06
C THR A 637 3.79 30.13 32.76
N ARG A 638 2.61 30.76 32.67
CA ARG A 638 1.76 30.70 31.46
C ARG A 638 2.24 31.71 30.41
N ALA A 639 1.89 31.47 29.14
CA ALA A 639 2.45 32.20 27.99
C ALA A 639 2.35 33.74 28.05
N ASN A 640 1.39 34.28 28.81
CA ASN A 640 1.11 35.71 28.93
C ASN A 640 0.93 36.16 30.40
N ALA A 641 1.52 35.46 31.38
CA ALA A 641 1.33 35.78 32.80
C ALA A 641 2.59 35.53 33.64
N GLU A 642 2.68 36.22 34.77
CA GLU A 642 3.68 35.93 35.81
C GLU A 642 3.52 34.50 36.34
N ALA A 643 4.59 33.96 36.95
CA ALA A 643 4.57 32.62 37.51
C ALA A 643 3.53 32.52 38.64
N THR A 644 2.45 31.77 38.40
CA THR A 644 1.38 31.56 39.37
C THR A 644 1.55 30.22 40.09
N LEU A 645 1.31 30.21 41.40
CA LEU A 645 1.17 28.97 42.17
C LEU A 645 -0.22 28.39 41.97
N ILE A 646 -0.29 27.16 41.44
CA ILE A 646 -1.54 26.45 41.16
C ILE A 646 -1.68 25.30 42.17
N PRO A 647 -2.80 25.19 42.90
CA PRO A 647 -3.04 24.04 43.78
C PRO A 647 -3.23 22.76 42.96
N VAL A 648 -2.60 21.67 43.39
CA VAL A 648 -2.67 20.36 42.72
C VAL A 648 -3.40 19.38 43.62
N ALA A 649 -4.36 18.62 43.07
CA ALA A 649 -5.11 17.67 43.86
C ALA A 649 -4.21 16.56 44.43
N ILE A 650 -4.40 16.24 45.71
CA ILE A 650 -3.63 15.19 46.39
C ILE A 650 -3.85 13.82 45.72
N SER A 651 -5.05 13.57 45.18
CA SER A 651 -5.37 12.34 44.44
C SER A 651 -4.48 12.16 43.21
N TYR A 652 -4.21 13.23 42.46
CA TYR A 652 -3.30 13.20 41.33
C TYR A 652 -1.85 13.00 41.79
N ILE A 653 -1.45 13.69 42.86
CA ILE A 653 -0.10 13.59 43.40
C ILE A 653 0.21 12.14 43.80
N GLU A 654 -0.66 11.53 44.59
CA GLU A 654 -0.45 10.18 45.12
C GLU A 654 -0.56 9.11 44.05
N ASN A 655 -1.44 9.27 43.06
CA ASN A 655 -1.75 8.19 42.11
C ASN A 655 -1.06 8.31 40.76
N VAL A 656 -0.53 9.48 40.41
CA VAL A 656 0.12 9.74 39.12
C VAL A 656 1.52 10.31 39.32
N PHE A 657 1.67 11.43 40.02
CA PHE A 657 2.94 12.14 40.09
C PHE A 657 4.03 11.40 40.88
N LEU A 658 3.77 11.01 42.13
CA LEU A 658 4.74 10.29 42.95
C LEU A 658 5.10 8.92 42.34
N PRO A 659 4.14 8.09 41.89
CA PRO A 659 4.47 6.82 41.23
C PRO A 659 5.30 7.01 39.95
N TYR A 660 5.05 8.08 39.19
CA TYR A 660 5.88 8.39 38.02
C TYR A 660 7.29 8.81 38.43
N LYS A 661 7.44 9.64 39.47
CA LYS A 661 8.74 10.03 40.03
C LYS A 661 9.52 8.79 40.51
N GLU A 662 8.88 7.88 41.24
CA GLU A 662 9.48 6.62 41.68
C GLU A 662 9.88 5.71 40.51
N TYR A 663 9.02 5.60 39.50
CA TYR A 663 9.33 4.86 38.28
C TYR A 663 10.58 5.42 37.57
N LEU A 664 10.72 6.75 37.48
CA LEU A 664 11.90 7.40 36.90
C LEU A 664 13.17 7.13 37.73
N LEU A 665 13.09 7.15 39.06
CA LEU A 665 14.19 6.76 39.93
C LEU A 665 14.59 5.30 39.73
N GLY A 666 13.62 4.40 39.58
CA GLY A 666 13.83 2.98 39.31
C GLY A 666 14.53 2.69 37.97
N LEU A 667 14.52 3.63 37.03
CA LEU A 667 15.27 3.56 35.77
C LEU A 667 16.73 4.04 35.90
N GLY A 668 17.18 4.41 37.10
CA GLY A 668 18.55 4.90 37.35
C GLY A 668 18.76 6.38 37.03
N LEU A 669 17.69 7.18 36.98
CA LEU A 669 17.81 8.63 36.84
C LEU A 669 18.03 9.27 38.22
N HIS A 670 19.09 10.06 38.34
CA HIS A 670 19.44 10.81 39.55
C HIS A 670 19.19 12.31 39.33
N ASP A 671 18.97 13.06 40.42
CA ASP A 671 18.71 14.51 40.41
C ASP A 671 17.48 14.93 39.56
N LEU A 672 16.30 14.45 39.97
CA LEU A 672 15.06 14.68 39.25
C LEU A 672 14.52 16.11 39.35
N ASP A 673 15.03 16.97 40.23
CA ASP A 673 14.41 18.27 40.48
C ASP A 673 14.57 19.22 39.28
N SER A 674 15.64 19.07 38.50
CA SER A 674 15.87 19.77 37.23
C SER A 674 15.22 19.08 36.02
N TYR A 675 14.55 17.94 36.23
CA TYR A 675 14.07 17.07 35.16
C TYR A 675 12.76 17.58 34.58
N PRO A 676 12.64 17.79 33.24
CA PRO A 676 11.40 18.29 32.65
C PRO A 676 10.21 17.35 32.88
N VAL A 677 9.06 17.91 33.29
CA VAL A 677 7.83 17.14 33.54
C VAL A 677 7.38 16.41 32.28
N PHE A 678 7.51 17.06 31.12
CA PHE A 678 7.21 16.45 29.83
C PHE A 678 8.50 16.04 29.13
N CYS A 679 9.12 14.92 29.51
CA CYS A 679 10.43 14.50 29.00
C CYS A 679 10.39 13.67 27.69
N ALA A 680 11.46 13.76 26.90
CA ALA A 680 11.75 12.88 25.78
C ALA A 680 12.38 11.55 26.25
N LEU A 681 12.34 10.50 25.40
CA LEU A 681 12.80 9.15 25.76
C LEU A 681 14.32 9.05 26.00
N ASN A 682 15.09 10.06 25.60
CA ASN A 682 16.52 10.18 25.85
C ASN A 682 16.86 10.77 27.24
N GLY A 683 15.83 11.07 28.04
CA GLY A 683 15.95 11.39 29.45
C GLY A 683 16.59 12.73 29.80
N ARG A 684 16.87 13.62 28.84
CA ARG A 684 17.52 14.92 29.12
C ARG A 684 16.87 16.13 28.43
N SER A 685 15.80 15.93 27.66
CA SER A 685 15.17 17.02 26.90
C SER A 685 13.65 17.00 27.03
N SER A 686 13.01 18.17 26.90
CA SER A 686 11.56 18.29 26.83
C SER A 686 11.01 17.64 25.56
N ILE A 687 9.83 17.03 25.65
CA ILE A 687 9.13 16.41 24.54
C ILE A 687 8.79 17.45 23.46
N SER A 688 8.98 17.08 22.20
CA SER A 688 8.63 17.96 21.08
C SER A 688 7.12 18.02 20.86
N GLU A 689 6.64 19.17 20.37
CA GLU A 689 5.21 19.33 20.02
C GLU A 689 4.76 18.29 18.98
N GLY A 690 5.63 17.99 18.02
CA GLY A 690 5.39 16.96 17.02
C GLY A 690 5.25 15.58 17.63
N ALA A 691 6.06 15.22 18.63
CA ALA A 691 5.96 13.94 19.31
C ALA A 691 4.63 13.81 20.09
N VAL A 692 4.22 14.85 20.82
CA VAL A 692 2.94 14.87 21.55
C VAL A 692 1.77 14.75 20.58
N THR A 693 1.80 15.54 19.50
CA THR A 693 0.78 15.53 18.45
C THR A 693 0.68 14.14 17.81
N TRP A 694 1.81 13.53 17.44
CA TRP A 694 1.83 12.22 16.80
C TRP A 694 1.32 11.11 17.71
N MET A 695 1.76 11.09 18.97
CA MET A 695 1.27 10.09 19.91
C MET A 695 -0.22 10.28 20.21
N LEU A 696 -0.69 11.53 20.30
CA LEU A 696 -2.10 11.83 20.49
C LEU A 696 -2.95 11.44 19.27
N ILE A 697 -2.46 11.63 18.03
CA ILE A 697 -3.15 11.14 16.81
C ILE A 697 -3.32 9.62 16.88
N ARG A 698 -2.24 8.89 17.13
CA ARG A 698 -2.27 7.42 17.19
C ARG A 698 -3.18 6.90 18.30
N LEU A 699 -3.20 7.61 19.44
CA LEU A 699 -4.10 7.31 20.54
C LEU A 699 -5.57 7.48 20.15
N ARG A 700 -5.92 8.57 19.45
CA ARG A 700 -7.29 8.82 18.97
C ARG A 700 -7.77 7.75 18.00
N GLU A 701 -6.90 7.28 17.10
CA GLU A 701 -7.21 6.21 16.16
C GLU A 701 -7.58 4.92 16.89
N VAL A 702 -6.74 4.48 17.83
CA VAL A 702 -7.00 3.26 18.62
C VAL A 702 -8.25 3.39 19.48
N ALA A 703 -8.46 4.55 20.10
CA ALA A 703 -9.65 4.82 20.90
C ALA A 703 -10.92 4.83 20.04
N ALA A 704 -10.87 5.42 18.85
CA ALA A 704 -11.97 5.41 17.90
C ALA A 704 -12.26 3.99 17.39
N ASP A 705 -11.24 3.20 17.06
CA ASP A 705 -11.40 1.82 16.64
C ASP A 705 -12.01 0.93 17.73
N ALA A 706 -11.68 1.19 19.00
CA ALA A 706 -12.32 0.52 20.13
C ALA A 706 -13.81 0.86 20.21
N LEU A 707 -14.16 2.14 20.14
CA LEU A 707 -15.55 2.59 20.12
C LEU A 707 -16.35 2.04 18.93
N VAL A 708 -15.73 1.92 17.75
CA VAL A 708 -16.37 1.30 16.58
C VAL A 708 -16.63 -0.19 16.80
N ARG A 709 -15.70 -0.93 17.43
CA ARG A 709 -15.92 -2.33 17.80
C ARG A 709 -17.05 -2.50 18.82
N ASP A 710 -17.16 -1.56 19.75
CA ASP A 710 -18.19 -1.55 20.79
C ASP A 710 -19.53 -0.98 20.30
N GLN A 711 -19.67 -0.71 19.00
CA GLN A 711 -20.87 -0.14 18.36
C GLN A 711 -21.32 1.19 18.99
N ALA A 712 -20.37 2.00 19.48
CA ALA A 712 -20.67 3.31 20.03
C ALA A 712 -21.20 4.27 18.95
N PRO A 713 -21.98 5.31 19.34
CA PRO A 713 -22.54 6.25 18.39
C PRO A 713 -21.45 6.94 17.55
N VAL A 714 -21.71 7.15 16.25
CA VAL A 714 -20.77 7.76 15.31
C VAL A 714 -20.27 9.12 15.81
N VAL A 715 -21.14 9.90 16.48
CA VAL A 715 -20.78 11.19 17.08
C VAL A 715 -19.68 11.03 18.13
N VAL A 716 -19.72 9.98 18.95
CA VAL A 716 -18.73 9.70 20.00
C VAL A 716 -17.41 9.25 19.37
N VAL A 717 -17.46 8.41 18.34
CA VAL A 717 -16.28 7.99 17.57
C VAL A 717 -15.58 9.20 16.95
N GLU A 718 -16.34 10.07 16.27
CA GLU A 718 -15.82 11.26 15.62
C GLU A 718 -15.33 12.32 16.63
N ARG A 719 -16.00 12.42 17.79
CA ARG A 719 -15.54 13.24 18.91
C ARG A 719 -14.15 12.80 19.37
N VAL A 720 -13.91 11.50 19.53
CA VAL A 720 -12.59 10.96 19.88
C VAL A 720 -11.54 11.26 18.82
N ARG A 721 -11.87 11.11 17.53
CA ARG A 721 -10.97 11.49 16.42
C ARG A 721 -10.59 12.97 16.45
N SER A 722 -11.48 13.83 16.93
CA SER A 722 -11.30 15.29 17.01
C SER A 722 -10.63 15.81 18.30
N ILE A 723 -10.29 14.96 19.28
CA ILE A 723 -9.72 15.38 20.57
C ILE A 723 -8.50 16.28 20.36
N THR A 724 -8.33 17.33 21.15
CA THR A 724 -7.12 18.17 21.17
C THR A 724 -6.60 18.32 22.59
N ILE A 725 -5.41 18.90 22.78
CA ILE A 725 -4.94 19.28 24.14
C ILE A 725 -5.96 20.19 24.81
N ASN A 726 -6.54 21.14 24.08
CA ASN A 726 -7.59 22.00 24.63
C ASN A 726 -8.81 21.18 25.05
N THR A 727 -9.20 20.14 24.30
CA THR A 727 -10.30 19.26 24.68
C THR A 727 -9.99 18.56 26.01
N LEU A 728 -8.79 17.99 26.17
CA LEU A 728 -8.33 17.30 27.38
C LEU A 728 -8.26 18.25 28.60
N ALA A 729 -7.82 19.49 28.38
CA ALA A 729 -7.70 20.51 29.42
C ALA A 729 -9.05 20.94 30.01
N HIS A 730 -10.12 20.85 29.22
CA HIS A 730 -11.47 21.21 29.66
C HIS A 730 -12.31 19.97 30.05
N THR A 731 -11.75 18.76 29.95
CA THR A 731 -12.38 17.51 30.38
C THR A 731 -12.51 17.49 31.90
N GLY A 732 -13.62 16.97 32.42
CA GLY A 732 -13.78 16.78 33.86
C GLY A 732 -12.67 15.89 34.44
N LYS A 733 -12.21 16.19 35.66
CA LYS A 733 -11.16 15.41 36.33
C LYS A 733 -11.66 13.97 36.57
N PRO A 734 -10.85 12.93 36.28
CA PRO A 734 -11.28 11.55 36.47
C PRO A 734 -11.47 11.24 37.96
N LYS A 735 -12.47 10.43 38.30
CA LYS A 735 -12.65 9.93 39.68
C LYS A 735 -11.55 8.96 40.09
N THR A 736 -10.96 8.25 39.13
CA THR A 736 -9.94 7.22 39.38
C THR A 736 -8.80 7.34 38.40
N TYR A 737 -7.57 7.34 38.92
CA TYR A 737 -6.33 7.35 38.15
C TYR A 737 -5.80 5.92 37.98
N LEU A 738 -5.67 5.45 36.74
CA LEU A 738 -5.18 4.09 36.43
C LEU A 738 -3.65 3.98 36.34
N PHE A 739 -2.92 5.05 36.68
CA PHE A 739 -1.47 5.10 36.49
C PHE A 739 -0.73 4.08 37.37
N LYS A 740 -1.01 4.01 38.69
CA LYS A 740 -0.41 2.99 39.58
C LYS A 740 -0.61 1.56 39.09
N GLN A 741 -1.83 1.26 38.63
CA GLN A 741 -2.18 -0.07 38.11
C GLN A 741 -1.42 -0.42 36.81
N SER A 742 -0.91 0.59 36.10
CA SER A 742 -0.09 0.36 34.90
C SER A 742 1.38 0.04 35.21
N LEU A 743 1.82 0.22 36.46
CA LEU A 743 3.20 -0.07 36.89
C LEU A 743 3.41 -1.54 37.26
N SER A 744 2.34 -2.25 37.64
CA SER A 744 2.30 -3.71 37.81
C SER A 744 2.19 -4.40 36.46
#